data_AF-A0A3M1TDZ9-F1
#
_entry.id   AF-A0A3M1TDZ9-F1
#
_cell.length_a   1.000
_cell.length_b   1.000
_cell.length_c   1.000
_cell.angle_alpha   90.00
_cell.angle_beta   90.00
_cell.angle_gamma   90.00
#
_symmetry.space_group_name_H-M   'P 1'
#
loop_
_entity.id
_entity.type
_entity.pdbx_description
1 polymer ?
#
loop_
_entity_poly.entity_id
_entity_poly.type
_entity_poly.pdbx_seq_one_letter_code
_entity_poly.pdbx_strand_id
1 'polypeptide(L)'
;MSEPSHPHRSHTCGELRPEHIGQRVKLSGWAYRVRDQKHNVFIDLRDHYGVTQLTFDDSQPELIARAREVRPESVLRVVGNVVAREKPNPKLETGEVELRVERLEVESPCETLPIQVQIPKGESDRADEEGRLRWRFLDLRRERLHRNIVLRDQVVRHMRDHMHAEGFVEFQTPILTNSSPEGARDYLVPSRLHPGQFYALPQAPQQWKQMLMASGFDKYFQIAPCFRDEDARADRAPGEFYQLDMEMAYVTQEDVFGVIERMYAALPEKVQVPGASPKRVQQFPFPRIPYWDAIDRFGTDKPELRFGLELCDVSDLFASSSFALFSDAIGLGGRVKALRIPGGAREGKGAVRRLEKHVKDLGYGGLPHLIYGDDEVGGSIAKQTTPEERAGIRERLQCASGDLVVFGCGSRAAAAKVLGEVRLEVARQRSRGLSVREVGEVFAKTRQPTLRAAIDAGGYVKAFRISRLALAGRDWRSILGEEAVRAGEDGTAVLVSAWEKKGPTEGPLREALHPKVLKTFEKLVGCAEGDVVAIAAGTSEGSSRALSELRSRACQALDLPDPDVLAFCFIVDYPFYELDEEGQLAFSHNPFSMPQGGLEALETQDPLDVLAWQYDICCNGVELSSGAIRNHRPEIMYRAFEKVGYTREQVDTEFGMMIKAFKHGAPPHGGMAPGVDRTVMLLLDEPNIREVVAFPKNQRCQDLLAGAPGYVYDRQLRELGLRIDLSAHGTRCPHCGTEAPPREHVDAHGYRRVGCDRCIPGASEA
;
A
#
# COMPACT_ATOMS: atom_id res chain seq x y z
N MET A 1 -13.17 36.59 36.19
CA MET A 1 -13.55 35.37 35.45
C MET A 1 -12.72 34.22 35.99
N SER A 2 -13.35 33.11 36.40
CA SER A 2 -12.67 31.96 37.02
C SER A 2 -11.66 31.34 36.05
N GLU A 3 -10.55 30.83 36.58
CA GLU A 3 -9.56 30.11 35.78
C GLU A 3 -10.18 28.83 35.18
N PRO A 4 -9.88 28.44 33.93
CA PRO A 4 -10.34 27.16 33.40
C PRO A 4 -9.88 26.00 34.30
N SER A 5 -10.83 25.19 34.75
CA SER A 5 -10.69 24.28 35.90
C SER A 5 -9.64 23.19 35.72
N HIS A 6 -9.39 22.75 34.49
CA HIS A 6 -8.39 21.73 34.20
C HIS A 6 -6.98 22.35 34.06
N PRO A 7 -5.93 21.74 34.65
CA PRO A 7 -4.59 22.32 34.71
C PRO A 7 -3.91 22.53 33.35
N HIS A 8 -4.27 21.75 32.33
CA HIS A 8 -3.56 21.77 31.03
C HIS A 8 -4.35 22.38 29.87
N ARG A 9 -5.67 22.21 29.80
CA ARG A 9 -6.48 22.68 28.67
C ARG A 9 -7.95 22.79 29.03
N SER A 10 -8.66 23.71 28.40
CA SER A 10 -10.13 23.80 28.43
C SER A 10 -10.77 23.37 27.12
N HIS A 11 -10.05 23.52 26.00
CA HIS A 11 -10.46 23.12 24.65
C HIS A 11 -9.27 22.46 23.94
N THR A 12 -9.54 21.76 22.84
CA THR A 12 -8.48 21.31 21.93
C THR A 12 -8.04 22.45 21.00
N CYS A 13 -6.85 22.32 20.38
CA CYS A 13 -6.38 23.31 19.42
C CYS A 13 -7.18 23.30 18.11
N GLY A 14 -8.01 22.30 17.85
CA GLY A 14 -8.88 22.23 16.66
C GLY A 14 -10.32 22.71 16.89
N GLU A 15 -10.71 23.01 18.13
CA GLU A 15 -12.13 23.16 18.52
C GLU A 15 -12.67 24.59 18.43
N LEU A 16 -11.82 25.60 18.47
CA LEU A 16 -12.28 26.99 18.53
C LEU A 16 -12.99 27.43 17.23
N ARG A 17 -14.05 28.23 17.39
CA ARG A 17 -14.99 28.70 16.35
C ARG A 17 -15.54 30.09 16.72
N PRO A 18 -16.22 30.83 15.81
CA PRO A 18 -16.75 32.17 16.09
C PRO A 18 -17.64 32.27 17.33
N GLU A 19 -18.40 31.23 17.68
CA GLU A 19 -19.22 31.16 18.90
C GLU A 19 -18.41 31.22 20.21
N HIS A 20 -17.09 30.99 20.13
CA HIS A 20 -16.18 31.07 21.27
C HIS A 20 -15.61 32.48 21.50
N ILE A 21 -15.90 33.45 20.62
CA ILE A 21 -15.36 34.82 20.75
C ILE A 21 -15.74 35.43 22.10
N GLY A 22 -14.76 36.05 22.77
CA GLY A 22 -14.89 36.64 24.09
C GLY A 22 -14.72 35.65 25.25
N GLN A 23 -14.65 34.34 24.97
CA GLN A 23 -14.37 33.35 26.00
C GLN A 23 -12.88 33.33 26.32
N ARG A 24 -12.58 33.17 27.62
CA ARG A 24 -11.21 32.96 28.12
C ARG A 24 -10.92 31.46 28.16
N VAL A 25 -9.95 31.00 27.37
CA VAL A 25 -9.65 29.58 27.17
C VAL A 25 -8.21 29.25 27.50
N LYS A 26 -7.94 27.97 27.79
CA LYS A 26 -6.62 27.41 28.03
C LYS A 26 -6.32 26.36 26.98
N LEU A 27 -5.20 26.46 26.28
CA LEU A 27 -4.76 25.50 25.27
C LEU A 27 -3.36 24.97 25.60
N SER A 28 -3.12 23.71 25.25
CA SER A 28 -1.79 23.09 25.32
C SER A 28 -1.49 22.33 24.03
N GLY A 29 -0.24 22.44 23.57
CA GLY A 29 0.18 21.81 22.32
C GLY A 29 1.61 22.15 21.96
N TRP A 30 2.00 21.88 20.72
CA TRP A 30 3.30 22.18 20.15
C TRP A 30 3.25 23.48 19.36
N ALA A 31 4.27 24.32 19.51
CA ALA A 31 4.50 25.48 18.66
C ALA A 31 4.82 25.01 17.22
N TYR A 32 3.81 24.81 16.38
CA TYR A 32 3.99 24.22 15.05
C TYR A 32 4.72 25.16 14.09
N ARG A 33 4.34 26.43 14.10
CA ARG A 33 5.01 27.48 13.32
C ARG A 33 5.07 28.76 14.13
N VAL A 34 6.25 29.38 14.15
CA VAL A 34 6.49 30.67 14.78
C VAL A 34 6.77 31.71 13.69
N ARG A 35 6.02 32.80 13.68
CA ARG A 35 6.12 33.91 12.74
C ARG A 35 6.39 35.19 13.52
N ASP A 36 7.65 35.60 13.51
CA ASP A 36 8.08 36.87 14.10
C ASP A 36 7.89 38.01 13.08
N GLN A 37 7.09 39.00 13.44
CA GLN A 37 6.94 40.26 12.73
C GLN A 37 7.38 41.43 13.62
N LYS A 38 7.58 42.60 13.01
CA LYS A 38 8.13 43.76 13.72
C LYS A 38 7.39 44.11 15.02
N HIS A 39 6.05 44.09 15.00
CA HIS A 39 5.19 44.49 16.13
C HIS A 39 4.37 43.35 16.75
N ASN A 40 4.37 42.16 16.12
CA ASN A 40 3.54 41.03 16.50
C ASN A 40 4.31 39.72 16.37
N VAL A 41 3.99 38.74 17.20
CA VAL A 41 4.40 37.34 17.02
C VAL A 41 3.14 36.49 16.85
N PHE A 42 3.15 35.61 15.86
CA PHE A 42 2.10 34.61 15.67
C PHE A 42 2.68 33.22 15.87
N ILE A 43 2.01 32.41 16.70
CA ILE A 43 2.37 31.00 16.89
C ILE A 43 1.18 30.15 16.50
N ASP A 44 1.35 29.26 15.53
CA ASP A 44 0.36 28.21 15.27
C ASP A 44 0.56 27.11 16.32
N LEU A 45 -0.38 26.95 17.26
CA LEU A 45 -0.36 25.93 18.29
C LEU A 45 -1.10 24.69 17.80
N ARG A 46 -0.41 23.55 17.72
CA ARG A 46 -0.95 22.28 17.23
C ARG A 46 -1.11 21.28 18.37
N ASP A 47 -2.20 20.54 18.36
CA ASP A 47 -2.33 19.27 19.10
C ASP A 47 -2.81 18.14 18.17
N HIS A 48 -3.29 17.03 18.75
CA HIS A 48 -3.83 15.90 17.97
C HIS A 48 -5.02 16.28 17.08
N TYR A 49 -5.80 17.27 17.49
CA TYR A 49 -7.12 17.60 16.93
C TYR A 49 -7.06 18.71 15.89
N GLY A 50 -6.05 19.59 15.95
CA GLY A 50 -5.90 20.64 14.96
C GLY A 50 -4.91 21.72 15.37
N VAL A 51 -5.11 22.90 14.78
CA VAL A 51 -4.22 24.05 14.92
C VAL A 51 -5.04 25.30 15.24
N THR A 52 -4.64 26.04 16.26
CA THR A 52 -5.16 27.39 16.58
C THR A 52 -4.03 28.41 16.48
N GLN A 53 -4.26 29.57 15.87
CA GLN A 53 -3.29 30.67 15.91
C GLN A 53 -3.33 31.39 17.26
N LEU A 54 -2.15 31.60 17.83
CA LEU A 54 -1.88 32.46 18.97
C LEU A 54 -1.36 33.81 18.45
N THR A 55 -1.82 34.90 19.04
CA THR A 55 -1.35 36.26 18.73
C THR A 55 -0.78 36.94 19.96
N PHE A 56 0.35 37.61 19.76
CA PHE A 56 1.11 38.39 20.73
C PHE A 56 1.46 39.74 20.10
N ASP A 57 1.24 40.83 20.82
CA ASP A 57 1.45 42.20 20.31
C ASP A 57 2.22 43.06 21.32
N ASP A 58 2.67 44.23 20.86
CA ASP A 58 3.46 45.19 21.65
C ASP A 58 2.73 45.75 22.88
N SER A 59 1.42 45.51 23.05
CA SER A 59 0.72 45.90 24.29
C SER A 59 1.15 45.06 25.50
N GLN A 60 1.83 43.92 25.27
CA GLN A 60 2.36 43.03 26.31
C GLN A 60 3.87 42.76 26.10
N PRO A 61 4.77 43.73 26.37
CA PRO A 61 6.19 43.65 26.01
C PRO A 61 6.94 42.41 26.54
N GLU A 62 6.67 42.00 27.77
CA GLU A 62 7.30 40.81 28.36
C GLU A 62 6.81 39.51 27.70
N LEU A 63 5.52 39.45 27.38
CA LEU A 63 4.90 38.27 26.78
C LEU A 63 5.35 38.08 25.32
N ILE A 64 5.39 39.17 24.54
CA ILE A 64 5.88 39.11 23.15
C ILE A 64 7.37 38.79 23.09
N ALA A 65 8.19 39.30 24.03
CA ALA A 65 9.60 38.92 24.14
C ALA A 65 9.77 37.41 24.37
N ARG A 66 9.00 36.83 25.31
CA ARG A 66 9.00 35.38 25.54
C ARG A 66 8.51 34.59 24.32
N ALA A 67 7.51 35.09 23.60
CA ALA A 67 7.03 34.45 22.37
C ALA A 67 8.09 34.43 21.26
N ARG A 68 8.96 35.44 21.15
CA ARG A 68 10.08 35.49 20.19
C ARG A 68 11.14 34.40 20.46
N GLU A 69 11.28 33.97 21.70
CA GLU A 69 12.25 32.93 22.09
C GLU A 69 11.72 31.50 21.85
N VAL A 70 10.42 31.35 21.60
CA VAL A 70 9.81 30.04 21.36
C VAL A 70 10.36 29.42 20.07
N ARG A 71 10.91 28.22 20.19
CA ARG A 71 11.33 27.42 19.05
C ARG A 71 10.19 26.53 18.54
N PRO A 72 10.10 26.25 17.23
CA PRO A 72 9.18 25.26 16.70
C PRO A 72 9.28 23.92 17.46
N GLU A 73 8.13 23.26 17.62
CA GLU A 73 7.94 22.02 18.39
C GLU A 73 8.23 22.13 19.90
N SER A 74 8.38 23.33 20.46
CA SER A 74 8.31 23.51 21.92
C SER A 74 6.88 23.25 22.42
N VAL A 75 6.75 22.59 23.57
CA VAL A 75 5.45 22.34 24.21
C VAL A 75 5.05 23.59 24.99
N LEU A 76 3.89 24.13 24.64
CA LEU A 76 3.34 25.35 25.22
C LEU A 76 2.06 25.04 25.99
N ARG A 77 1.84 25.80 27.07
CA ARG A 77 0.54 26.01 27.70
C ARG A 77 0.23 27.49 27.67
N VAL A 78 -0.94 27.84 27.16
CA VAL A 78 -1.37 29.23 26.99
C VAL A 78 -2.75 29.47 27.57
N VAL A 79 -2.97 30.66 28.11
CA VAL A 79 -4.29 31.17 28.50
C VAL A 79 -4.52 32.50 27.79
N GLY A 80 -5.71 32.70 27.24
CA GLY A 80 -6.04 33.92 26.51
C GLY A 80 -7.51 34.04 26.18
N ASN A 81 -7.89 35.12 25.50
CA ASN A 81 -9.26 35.34 25.03
C ASN A 81 -9.37 35.04 23.53
N VAL A 82 -10.42 34.34 23.15
CA VAL A 82 -10.72 34.07 21.74
C VAL A 82 -11.23 35.36 21.09
N VAL A 83 -10.65 35.72 19.95
CA VAL A 83 -11.00 36.90 19.17
C VAL A 83 -11.18 36.54 17.71
N ALA A 84 -11.98 37.34 16.99
CA ALA A 84 -12.07 37.22 15.53
C ALA A 84 -10.75 37.63 14.88
N ARG A 85 -10.34 36.90 13.85
CA ARG A 85 -9.20 37.29 13.02
C ARG A 85 -9.57 38.44 12.09
N GLU A 86 -8.65 39.37 11.92
CA GLU A 86 -8.79 40.42 10.87
C GLU A 86 -8.84 39.81 9.46
N LYS A 87 -8.09 38.72 9.26
CA LYS A 87 -8.03 37.98 7.99
C LYS A 87 -8.27 36.50 8.24
N PRO A 88 -9.50 36.00 8.03
CA PRO A 88 -9.82 34.58 8.16
C PRO A 88 -8.91 33.71 7.29
N ASN A 89 -8.55 32.53 7.80
CA ASN A 89 -7.81 31.52 7.06
C ASN A 89 -8.74 30.34 6.72
N PRO A 90 -9.30 30.26 5.50
CA PRO A 90 -10.28 29.24 5.11
C PRO A 90 -9.69 27.82 5.07
N LYS A 91 -8.35 27.68 5.16
CA LYS A 91 -7.68 26.37 5.19
C LYS A 91 -7.64 25.72 6.59
N LEU A 92 -8.02 26.46 7.63
CA LEU A 92 -8.06 25.97 9.01
C LEU A 92 -9.50 25.99 9.50
N GLU A 93 -9.90 24.97 10.24
CA GLU A 93 -11.23 24.96 10.87
C GLU A 93 -11.38 26.08 11.92
N THR A 94 -10.30 26.42 12.63
CA THR A 94 -10.25 27.59 13.52
C THR A 94 -9.93 28.88 12.74
N GLY A 95 -10.12 28.88 11.42
CA GLY A 95 -9.63 29.88 10.50
C GLY A 95 -10.09 31.30 10.78
N GLU A 96 -11.29 31.43 11.31
CA GLU A 96 -11.97 32.70 11.59
C GLU A 96 -11.60 33.31 12.95
N VAL A 97 -10.96 32.53 13.82
CA VAL A 97 -10.63 32.95 15.19
C VAL A 97 -9.15 32.77 15.50
N GLU A 98 -8.69 33.50 16.51
CA GLU A 98 -7.35 33.35 17.09
C GLU A 98 -7.40 33.58 18.60
N LEU A 99 -6.36 33.16 19.31
CA LEU A 99 -6.22 33.37 20.75
C LEU A 99 -5.30 34.55 21.02
N ARG A 100 -5.85 35.64 21.56
CA ARG A 100 -5.03 36.72 22.13
C ARG A 100 -4.50 36.25 23.49
N VAL A 101 -3.21 35.94 23.54
CA VAL A 101 -2.60 35.30 24.71
C VAL A 101 -2.41 36.32 25.83
N GLU A 102 -2.76 35.92 27.06
CA GLU A 102 -2.51 36.65 28.31
C GLU A 102 -1.37 36.01 29.11
N ARG A 103 -1.24 34.68 29.02
CA ARG A 103 -0.21 33.91 29.72
C ARG A 103 0.36 32.85 28.80
N LEU A 104 1.68 32.82 28.71
CA LEU A 104 2.47 31.81 28.01
C LEU A 104 3.37 31.08 29.00
N GLU A 105 3.35 29.76 28.92
CA GLU A 105 4.24 28.87 29.66
C GLU A 105 4.85 27.86 28.68
N VAL A 106 6.18 27.75 28.72
CA VAL A 106 6.92 26.75 27.96
C VAL A 106 7.09 25.55 28.88
N GLU A 107 6.25 24.55 28.69
CA GLU A 107 6.25 23.30 29.48
C GLU A 107 7.49 22.46 29.15
N SER A 108 7.91 22.46 27.88
CA SER A 108 9.12 21.78 27.43
C SER A 108 9.72 22.50 26.23
N PRO A 109 10.93 23.08 26.34
CA PRO A 109 11.59 23.72 25.21
C PRO A 109 12.06 22.67 24.20
N CYS A 110 12.03 23.01 22.91
CA CYS A 110 12.57 22.14 21.86
C CYS A 110 13.99 22.55 21.47
N GLU A 111 14.87 21.58 21.36
CA GLU A 111 16.19 21.74 20.74
C GLU A 111 16.08 21.88 19.21
N THR A 112 17.22 21.99 18.54
CA THR A 112 17.26 22.00 17.07
C THR A 112 16.70 20.69 16.53
N LEU A 113 15.68 20.78 15.68
CA LEU A 113 15.01 19.62 15.12
C LEU A 113 15.92 18.84 14.15
N PRO A 114 16.10 17.52 14.34
CA PRO A 114 16.87 16.68 13.43
C PRO A 114 16.12 16.41 12.12
N ILE A 115 14.78 16.39 12.17
CA ILE A 115 13.89 16.40 11.01
C ILE A 115 12.82 17.46 11.20
N GLN A 116 12.44 18.15 10.13
CA GLN A 116 11.41 19.18 10.21
C GLN A 116 10.02 18.54 10.29
N VAL A 117 9.18 18.95 11.24
CA VAL A 117 7.76 18.52 11.28
C VAL A 117 6.93 19.35 10.30
N GLN A 118 7.24 20.64 10.20
CA GLN A 118 6.66 21.56 9.22
C GLN A 118 7.72 21.84 8.16
N ILE A 119 7.50 21.42 6.90
CA ILE A 119 8.41 21.76 5.80
C ILE A 119 8.06 23.17 5.31
N PRO A 120 8.96 24.16 5.42
CA PRO A 120 8.69 25.51 4.95
C PRO A 120 8.35 25.51 3.45
N LYS A 121 7.47 26.43 3.06
CA LYS A 121 7.02 26.54 1.67
C LYS A 121 8.22 26.87 0.77
N GLY A 122 8.42 26.07 -0.27
CA GLY A 122 9.53 26.21 -1.22
C GLY A 122 10.80 25.45 -0.84
N GLU A 123 10.82 24.78 0.32
CA GLU A 123 11.88 23.86 0.70
C GLU A 123 11.50 22.41 0.42
N SER A 124 12.50 21.57 0.11
CA SER A 124 12.33 20.12 0.03
C SER A 124 12.51 19.49 1.40
N ASP A 125 11.80 18.39 1.65
CA ASP A 125 12.12 17.53 2.79
C ASP A 125 13.58 17.08 2.68
N ARG A 126 14.36 17.34 3.73
CA ARG A 126 15.77 16.93 3.79
C ARG A 126 15.94 15.58 4.48
N ALA A 127 14.89 15.07 5.13
CA ALA A 127 14.92 13.77 5.77
C ALA A 127 14.64 12.68 4.73
N ASP A 128 15.61 11.79 4.55
CA ASP A 128 15.39 10.53 3.83
C ASP A 128 14.60 9.53 4.70
N GLU A 129 14.29 8.35 4.15
CA GLU A 129 13.54 7.32 4.88
C GLU A 129 14.24 6.91 6.18
N GLU A 130 15.56 6.71 6.16
CA GLU A 130 16.30 6.34 7.37
C GLU A 130 16.24 7.44 8.43
N GLY A 131 16.40 8.71 8.06
CA GLY A 131 16.28 9.84 8.97
C GLY A 131 14.89 9.94 9.58
N ARG A 132 13.84 9.71 8.79
CA ARG A 132 12.45 9.65 9.27
C ARG A 132 12.23 8.50 10.26
N LEU A 133 12.77 7.30 9.99
CA LEU A 133 12.65 6.15 10.88
C LEU A 133 13.44 6.33 12.18
N ARG A 134 14.64 6.93 12.15
CA ARG A 134 15.42 7.26 13.37
C ARG A 134 14.68 8.24 14.27
N TRP A 135 13.94 9.18 13.68
CA TRP A 135 13.19 10.21 14.39
C TRP A 135 11.68 9.99 14.25
N ARG A 136 11.24 8.72 14.27
CA ARG A 136 9.86 8.34 13.94
C ARG A 136 8.81 9.03 14.79
N PHE A 137 9.10 9.31 16.06
CA PHE A 137 8.17 10.05 16.92
C PHE A 137 7.96 11.52 16.48
N LEU A 138 8.93 12.15 15.81
CA LEU A 138 8.76 13.46 15.17
C LEU A 138 8.07 13.33 13.80
N ASP A 139 8.41 12.29 13.03
CA ASP A 139 7.76 12.00 11.74
C ASP A 139 6.26 11.76 11.93
N LEU A 140 5.87 11.06 13.01
CA LEU A 140 4.48 10.82 13.40
C LEU A 140 3.70 12.11 13.74
N ARG A 141 4.38 13.23 14.02
CA ARG A 141 3.72 14.54 14.21
C ARG A 141 3.41 15.23 12.88
N ARG A 142 3.99 14.77 11.77
CA ARG A 142 3.71 15.32 10.44
C ARG A 142 2.31 14.92 10.03
N GLU A 143 1.56 15.89 9.52
CA GLU A 143 0.12 15.78 9.25
C GLU A 143 -0.27 14.54 8.44
N ARG A 144 0.43 14.27 7.32
CA ARG A 144 0.15 13.10 6.48
C ARG A 144 0.24 11.80 7.27
N LEU A 145 1.36 11.58 7.95
CA LEU A 145 1.59 10.32 8.66
C LEU A 145 0.69 10.19 9.89
N HIS A 146 0.47 11.27 10.63
CA HIS A 146 -0.48 11.28 11.75
C HIS A 146 -1.88 10.84 11.30
N ARG A 147 -2.36 11.38 10.18
CA ARG A 147 -3.65 10.98 9.58
C ARG A 147 -3.66 9.52 9.15
N ASN A 148 -2.60 9.01 8.55
CA ASN A 148 -2.49 7.60 8.16
C ASN A 148 -2.66 6.66 9.37
N ILE A 149 -2.01 6.97 10.49
CA ILE A 149 -2.09 6.16 11.72
C ILE A 149 -3.48 6.26 12.38
N VAL A 150 -4.11 7.44 12.37
CA VAL A 150 -5.49 7.59 12.85
C VAL A 150 -6.48 6.82 11.96
N LEU A 151 -6.27 6.82 10.64
CA LEU A 151 -7.11 6.07 9.70
C LEU A 151 -6.95 4.55 9.87
N ARG A 152 -5.74 4.06 10.19
CA ARG A 152 -5.52 2.65 10.57
C ARG A 152 -6.46 2.22 11.70
N ASP A 153 -6.59 3.04 12.73
CA ASP A 153 -7.48 2.76 13.86
C ASP A 153 -8.96 2.74 13.44
N GLN A 154 -9.40 3.62 12.53
CA GLN A 154 -10.75 3.58 11.96
C GLN A 154 -11.02 2.27 11.18
N VAL A 155 -10.05 1.80 10.41
CA VAL A 155 -10.14 0.51 9.69
C VAL A 155 -10.24 -0.66 10.67
N VAL A 156 -9.41 -0.69 11.72
CA VAL A 156 -9.46 -1.75 12.73
C VAL A 156 -10.78 -1.74 13.49
N ARG A 157 -11.30 -0.56 13.84
CA ARG A 157 -12.62 -0.42 14.46
C ARG A 157 -13.73 -0.96 13.56
N HIS A 158 -13.75 -0.57 12.29
CA HIS A 158 -14.69 -1.10 11.29
C HIS A 158 -14.63 -2.64 11.19
N MET A 159 -13.42 -3.21 11.13
CA MET A 159 -13.25 -4.67 11.10
C MET A 159 -13.84 -5.33 12.33
N ARG A 160 -13.55 -4.84 13.55
CA ARG A 160 -14.11 -5.41 14.79
C ARG A 160 -15.63 -5.30 14.84
N ASP A 161 -16.17 -4.11 14.54
CA ASP A 161 -17.61 -3.86 14.57
C ASP A 161 -18.34 -4.76 13.59
N HIS A 162 -17.79 -4.95 12.39
CA HIS A 162 -18.31 -5.87 11.38
C HIS A 162 -18.33 -7.32 11.88
N MET A 163 -17.23 -7.82 12.43
CA MET A 163 -17.16 -9.20 12.91
C MET A 163 -18.12 -9.47 14.07
N HIS A 164 -18.26 -8.53 15.00
CA HIS A 164 -19.26 -8.65 16.08
C HIS A 164 -20.69 -8.62 15.55
N ALA A 165 -20.99 -7.78 14.55
CA ALA A 165 -22.30 -7.75 13.91
C ALA A 165 -22.64 -9.08 13.19
N GLU A 166 -21.64 -9.76 12.65
CA GLU A 166 -21.76 -11.08 12.02
C GLU A 166 -21.79 -12.26 13.02
N GLY A 167 -21.76 -11.96 14.33
CA GLY A 167 -21.86 -12.92 15.42
C GLY A 167 -20.55 -13.63 15.77
N PHE A 168 -19.40 -13.10 15.36
CA PHE A 168 -18.11 -13.65 15.75
C PHE A 168 -17.70 -13.20 17.16
N VAL A 169 -16.92 -14.06 17.83
CA VAL A 169 -16.32 -13.78 19.13
C VAL A 169 -14.82 -13.56 18.96
N GLU A 170 -14.28 -12.50 19.57
CA GLU A 170 -12.84 -12.21 19.54
C GLU A 170 -12.12 -13.06 20.59
N PHE A 171 -11.15 -13.88 20.18
CA PHE A 171 -10.33 -14.68 21.11
C PHE A 171 -8.85 -14.34 20.94
N GLN A 172 -8.10 -14.36 22.05
CA GLN A 172 -6.65 -14.26 22.02
C GLN A 172 -6.02 -15.65 21.95
N THR A 173 -5.07 -15.83 21.04
CA THR A 173 -4.32 -17.08 20.88
C THR A 173 -2.89 -16.96 21.42
N PRO A 174 -2.24 -18.06 21.82
CA PRO A 174 -0.86 -18.00 22.29
C PRO A 174 0.12 -17.43 21.26
N ILE A 175 1.06 -16.60 21.73
CA ILE A 175 2.18 -16.06 20.93
C ILE A 175 3.43 -16.94 21.05
N LEU A 176 3.64 -17.62 22.18
CA LEU A 176 4.73 -18.58 22.32
C LEU A 176 4.19 -19.96 21.91
N THR A 177 4.56 -20.41 20.72
CA THR A 177 4.04 -21.65 20.10
C THR A 177 5.17 -22.63 19.81
N ASN A 178 4.84 -23.79 19.23
CA ASN A 178 5.85 -24.72 18.71
C ASN A 178 6.22 -24.32 17.28
N SER A 179 7.44 -24.63 16.86
CA SER A 179 7.87 -24.45 15.47
C SER A 179 7.16 -25.45 14.55
N SER A 180 6.94 -25.06 13.31
CA SER A 180 6.38 -25.90 12.25
C SER A 180 7.39 -26.00 11.11
N PRO A 181 7.58 -27.18 10.50
CA PRO A 181 8.50 -27.33 9.37
C PRO A 181 7.97 -26.67 8.09
N GLU A 182 6.66 -26.47 8.00
CA GLU A 182 5.99 -25.88 6.84
C GLU A 182 5.84 -24.36 6.93
N GLY A 183 5.94 -23.68 5.78
CA GLY A 183 5.70 -22.24 5.65
C GLY A 183 6.98 -21.39 5.63
N ALA A 184 6.88 -20.17 6.17
CA ALA A 184 8.02 -19.26 6.28
C ALA A 184 8.97 -19.70 7.42
N ARG A 185 10.12 -19.05 7.53
CA ARG A 185 11.01 -19.24 8.68
C ARG A 185 10.40 -18.62 9.95
N ASP A 186 10.44 -19.38 11.04
CA ASP A 186 9.95 -18.93 12.35
C ASP A 186 10.95 -18.00 13.07
N TYR A 187 10.44 -17.02 13.82
CA TYR A 187 11.21 -16.37 14.89
C TYR A 187 11.22 -17.25 16.13
N LEU A 188 12.41 -17.57 16.64
CA LEU A 188 12.59 -18.42 17.81
C LEU A 188 12.79 -17.63 19.10
N VAL A 189 12.20 -18.12 20.18
CA VAL A 189 12.34 -17.58 21.54
C VAL A 189 12.87 -18.69 22.47
N PRO A 190 14.11 -18.59 22.97
CA PRO A 190 14.69 -19.63 23.81
C PRO A 190 13.98 -19.71 25.17
N SER A 191 13.75 -20.94 25.67
CA SER A 191 13.16 -21.17 26.98
C SER A 191 14.20 -21.23 28.08
N ARG A 192 14.11 -20.32 29.06
CA ARG A 192 14.94 -20.37 30.27
C ARG A 192 14.62 -21.60 31.14
N LEU A 193 13.37 -22.04 31.15
CA LEU A 193 12.89 -23.13 32.01
C LEU A 193 13.17 -24.51 31.43
N HIS A 194 13.31 -24.59 30.10
CA HIS A 194 13.57 -25.82 29.37
C HIS A 194 14.82 -25.64 28.52
N PRO A 195 16.04 -25.72 29.11
CA PRO A 195 17.28 -25.51 28.39
C PRO A 195 17.39 -26.38 27.14
N GLY A 196 17.74 -25.76 26.01
CA GLY A 196 17.81 -26.41 24.69
C GLY A 196 16.49 -26.47 23.92
N GLN A 197 15.37 -26.03 24.51
CA GLN A 197 14.07 -25.92 23.83
C GLN A 197 13.72 -24.46 23.51
N PHE A 198 12.97 -24.28 22.43
CA PHE A 198 12.59 -22.98 21.89
C PHE A 198 11.08 -22.94 21.65
N TYR A 199 10.49 -21.78 21.88
CA TYR A 199 9.21 -21.42 21.30
C TYR A 199 9.43 -20.82 19.92
N ALA A 200 8.39 -20.84 19.09
CA ALA A 200 8.29 -20.09 17.85
C ALA A 200 7.19 -19.03 17.97
N LEU A 201 7.43 -17.85 17.41
CA LEU A 201 6.38 -16.85 17.23
C LEU A 201 5.48 -17.25 16.05
N PRO A 202 4.15 -17.13 16.16
CA PRO A 202 3.23 -17.68 15.17
C PRO A 202 3.28 -16.90 13.85
N GLN A 203 3.41 -17.61 12.74
CA GLN A 203 3.25 -17.05 11.40
C GLN A 203 1.80 -16.62 11.12
N ALA A 204 0.85 -17.29 11.77
CA ALA A 204 -0.57 -16.98 11.88
C ALA A 204 -1.18 -17.86 13.00
N PRO A 205 -2.35 -17.53 13.56
CA PRO A 205 -3.08 -18.39 14.51
C PRO A 205 -3.70 -19.65 13.88
N GLN A 206 -3.19 -20.13 12.75
CA GLN A 206 -3.81 -21.12 11.88
C GLN A 206 -4.17 -22.44 12.58
N GLN A 207 -3.30 -22.95 13.46
CA GLN A 207 -3.60 -24.18 14.19
C GLN A 207 -4.62 -23.92 15.29
N TRP A 208 -4.49 -22.80 16.02
CA TRP A 208 -5.36 -22.44 17.15
C TRP A 208 -6.80 -22.17 16.73
N LYS A 209 -7.01 -21.47 15.61
CA LYS A 209 -8.37 -21.21 15.12
C LYS A 209 -9.10 -22.50 14.71
N GLN A 210 -8.37 -23.47 14.13
CA GLN A 210 -8.93 -24.80 13.84
C GLN A 210 -9.22 -25.57 15.13
N MET A 211 -8.41 -25.42 16.18
CA MET A 211 -8.69 -26.02 17.49
C MET A 211 -9.94 -25.43 18.13
N LEU A 212 -10.19 -24.13 17.96
CA LEU A 212 -11.43 -23.50 18.41
C LEU A 212 -12.65 -24.10 17.70
N MET A 213 -12.57 -24.34 16.38
CA MET A 213 -13.64 -25.02 15.64
C MET A 213 -13.87 -26.44 16.17
N ALA A 214 -12.79 -27.20 16.38
CA ALA A 214 -12.85 -28.54 16.97
C ALA A 214 -13.33 -28.54 18.44
N SER A 215 -13.23 -27.41 19.15
CA SER A 215 -13.70 -27.24 20.53
C SER A 215 -15.19 -26.85 20.61
N GLY A 216 -15.86 -26.69 19.47
CA GLY A 216 -17.29 -26.35 19.40
C GLY A 216 -17.60 -24.86 19.35
N PHE A 217 -16.61 -23.99 19.14
CA PHE A 217 -16.87 -22.59 18.83
C PHE A 217 -17.24 -22.45 17.35
N ASP A 218 -18.32 -21.71 17.07
CA ASP A 218 -18.87 -21.60 15.72
C ASP A 218 -18.17 -20.53 14.86
N LYS A 219 -17.86 -19.37 15.45
CA LYS A 219 -17.31 -18.20 14.75
C LYS A 219 -16.25 -17.51 15.59
N TYR A 220 -15.01 -17.58 15.15
CA TYR A 220 -13.84 -16.98 15.80
C TYR A 220 -13.28 -15.84 14.94
N PHE A 221 -12.86 -14.75 15.59
CA PHE A 221 -11.93 -13.82 14.98
C PHE A 221 -10.88 -13.30 15.96
N GLN A 222 -9.82 -12.68 15.44
CA GLN A 222 -8.81 -11.96 16.20
C GLN A 222 -8.12 -10.93 15.32
N ILE A 223 -7.84 -9.73 15.84
CA ILE A 223 -6.80 -8.86 15.26
C ILE A 223 -5.44 -9.39 15.74
N ALA A 224 -4.90 -10.37 15.00
CA ALA A 224 -3.78 -11.20 15.42
C ALA A 224 -2.42 -10.60 14.99
N PRO A 225 -1.42 -10.58 15.89
CA PRO A 225 -0.03 -10.35 15.49
C PRO A 225 0.56 -11.61 14.84
N CYS A 226 1.23 -11.43 13.71
CA CYS A 226 1.84 -12.49 12.93
C CYS A 226 3.32 -12.19 12.69
N PHE A 227 4.16 -13.23 12.72
CA PHE A 227 5.61 -13.09 12.66
C PHE A 227 6.20 -13.99 11.58
N ARG A 228 6.97 -13.44 10.64
CA ARG A 228 7.63 -14.20 9.57
C ARG A 228 9.03 -13.68 9.35
N ASP A 229 10.02 -14.56 9.48
CA ASP A 229 11.42 -14.22 9.23
C ASP A 229 11.75 -14.33 7.73
N GLU A 230 11.19 -13.39 6.97
CA GLU A 230 11.32 -13.29 5.52
C GLU A 230 11.92 -11.94 5.10
N ASP A 231 12.48 -11.92 3.87
CA ASP A 231 12.97 -10.68 3.28
C ASP A 231 11.85 -9.65 3.10
N ALA A 232 12.17 -8.41 3.51
CA ALA A 232 11.25 -7.29 3.42
C ALA A 232 10.95 -6.90 1.96
N ARG A 233 9.70 -6.50 1.70
CA ARG A 233 9.28 -5.87 0.42
C ARG A 233 8.52 -4.57 0.72
N ALA A 234 8.13 -3.82 -0.29
CA ALA A 234 7.37 -2.59 -0.10
C ALA A 234 5.99 -2.84 0.56
N ASP A 235 5.36 -3.97 0.20
CA ASP A 235 4.04 -4.45 0.63
C ASP A 235 4.12 -5.56 1.70
N ARG A 236 5.32 -5.83 2.23
CA ARG A 236 5.59 -6.86 3.25
C ARG A 236 6.43 -6.26 4.37
N ALA A 237 5.82 -6.12 5.55
CA ALA A 237 6.54 -5.68 6.73
C ALA A 237 7.59 -6.74 7.12
N PRO A 238 8.83 -6.33 7.42
CA PRO A 238 9.82 -7.25 7.95
C PRO A 238 9.48 -7.62 9.39
N GLY A 239 9.54 -8.91 9.71
CA GLY A 239 9.42 -9.42 11.06
C GLY A 239 7.98 -9.62 11.52
N GLU A 240 7.21 -8.53 11.66
CA GLU A 240 5.88 -8.53 12.30
C GLU A 240 4.83 -7.74 11.50
N PHE A 241 3.58 -8.21 11.52
CA PHE A 241 2.43 -7.58 10.88
C PHE A 241 1.11 -8.01 11.56
N TYR A 242 -0.01 -7.37 11.20
CA TYR A 242 -1.32 -7.67 11.79
C TYR A 242 -2.33 -8.15 10.76
N GLN A 243 -3.11 -9.16 11.14
CA GLN A 243 -4.21 -9.70 10.34
C GLN A 243 -5.52 -9.66 11.13
N LEU A 244 -6.64 -9.47 10.44
CA LEU A 244 -7.94 -9.91 10.92
C LEU A 244 -8.04 -11.40 10.62
N ASP A 245 -7.67 -12.26 11.56
CA ASP A 245 -7.77 -13.70 11.40
C ASP A 245 -9.17 -14.17 11.79
N MET A 246 -9.84 -14.94 10.92
CA MET A 246 -11.19 -15.47 11.18
C MET A 246 -11.33 -16.94 10.75
N GLU A 247 -12.21 -17.67 11.42
CA GLU A 247 -12.58 -19.05 11.11
C GLU A 247 -14.04 -19.32 11.53
N MET A 248 -14.72 -20.16 10.76
CA MET A 248 -16.12 -20.52 10.97
C MET A 248 -16.30 -22.03 10.84
N ALA A 249 -17.20 -22.61 11.65
CA ALA A 249 -17.62 -24.00 11.54
C ALA A 249 -18.85 -24.14 10.62
N TYR A 250 -19.03 -25.32 10.03
CA TYR A 250 -20.16 -25.69 9.17
C TYR A 250 -20.39 -24.78 7.97
N VAL A 251 -19.31 -24.24 7.39
CA VAL A 251 -19.36 -23.30 6.27
C VAL A 251 -18.86 -23.91 4.96
N THR A 252 -19.36 -23.34 3.87
CA THR A 252 -18.83 -23.46 2.52
C THR A 252 -17.93 -22.25 2.17
N GLN A 253 -17.27 -22.31 1.03
CA GLN A 253 -16.46 -21.19 0.51
C GLN A 253 -17.31 -19.92 0.35
N GLU A 254 -18.54 -20.03 -0.16
CA GLU A 254 -19.41 -18.88 -0.41
C GLU A 254 -19.90 -18.22 0.89
N ASP A 255 -20.02 -18.98 1.99
CA ASP A 255 -20.36 -18.42 3.30
C ASP A 255 -19.21 -17.54 3.83
N VAL A 256 -17.96 -18.00 3.67
CA VAL A 256 -16.77 -17.21 4.03
C VAL A 256 -16.67 -15.96 3.15
N PHE A 257 -16.90 -16.10 1.84
CA PHE A 257 -16.91 -14.96 0.92
C PHE A 257 -17.94 -13.92 1.31
N GLY A 258 -19.16 -14.33 1.64
CA GLY A 258 -20.23 -13.40 2.02
C GLY A 258 -19.84 -12.49 3.19
N VAL A 259 -19.18 -13.03 4.23
CA VAL A 259 -18.72 -12.23 5.38
C VAL A 259 -17.70 -11.18 4.95
N ILE A 260 -16.73 -11.58 4.13
CA ILE A 260 -15.62 -10.75 3.67
C ILE A 260 -16.06 -9.70 2.65
N GLU A 261 -16.91 -10.08 1.70
CA GLU A 261 -17.47 -9.19 0.67
C GLU A 261 -18.21 -8.03 1.34
N ARG A 262 -19.07 -8.31 2.33
CA ARG A 262 -19.79 -7.27 3.07
C ARG A 262 -18.85 -6.34 3.84
N MET A 263 -17.81 -6.89 4.49
CA MET A 263 -16.81 -6.10 5.22
C MET A 263 -16.12 -5.09 4.31
N TYR A 264 -15.61 -5.55 3.16
CA TYR A 264 -14.88 -4.71 2.22
C TYR A 264 -15.79 -3.79 1.42
N ALA A 265 -17.01 -4.21 1.07
CA ALA A 265 -17.96 -3.38 0.34
C ALA A 265 -18.41 -2.15 1.14
N ALA A 266 -18.56 -2.29 2.46
CA ALA A 266 -18.89 -1.19 3.36
C ALA A 266 -17.71 -0.25 3.64
N LEU A 267 -16.47 -0.68 3.39
CA LEU A 267 -15.26 0.04 3.79
C LEU A 267 -15.18 1.49 3.27
N PRO A 268 -15.50 1.81 2.00
CA PRO A 268 -15.44 3.19 1.51
C PRO A 268 -16.46 4.13 2.13
N GLU A 269 -17.60 3.60 2.58
CA GLU A 269 -18.62 4.38 3.29
C GLU A 269 -18.21 4.63 4.75
N LYS A 270 -17.65 3.61 5.41
CA LYS A 270 -17.30 3.66 6.84
C LYS A 270 -15.97 4.35 7.13
N VAL A 271 -15.04 4.34 6.18
CA VAL A 271 -13.69 4.91 6.34
C VAL A 271 -13.40 5.87 5.19
N GLN A 272 -13.47 7.16 5.48
CA GLN A 272 -13.16 8.23 4.53
C GLN A 272 -11.75 8.75 4.74
N VAL A 273 -10.98 8.86 3.65
CA VAL A 273 -9.62 9.42 3.67
C VAL A 273 -9.70 10.95 3.57
N PRO A 274 -9.35 11.72 4.61
CA PRO A 274 -9.52 13.16 4.61
C PRO A 274 -8.72 13.85 3.50
N GLY A 275 -9.41 14.60 2.64
CA GLY A 275 -8.80 15.35 1.53
C GLY A 275 -8.56 14.53 0.25
N ALA A 276 -8.84 13.24 0.26
CA ALA A 276 -8.88 12.40 -0.93
C ALA A 276 -10.31 12.28 -1.48
N SER A 277 -10.43 11.87 -2.74
CA SER A 277 -11.73 11.54 -3.33
C SER A 277 -12.27 10.23 -2.73
N PRO A 278 -13.60 10.09 -2.55
CA PRO A 278 -14.18 8.85 -2.05
C PRO A 278 -13.83 7.67 -2.96
N LYS A 279 -13.32 6.59 -2.36
CA LYS A 279 -13.12 5.31 -3.06
C LYS A 279 -14.50 4.69 -3.35
N ARG A 280 -14.60 3.89 -4.40
CA ARG A 280 -15.82 3.13 -4.73
C ARG A 280 -15.51 1.72 -5.19
N VAL A 281 -16.36 0.78 -4.83
CA VAL A 281 -16.27 -0.61 -5.27
C VAL A 281 -16.66 -0.71 -6.74
N GLN A 282 -15.85 -1.41 -7.55
CA GLN A 282 -16.10 -1.58 -8.99
C GLN A 282 -17.34 -2.44 -9.26
N GLN A 283 -17.45 -3.56 -8.55
CA GLN A 283 -18.46 -4.58 -8.76
C GLN A 283 -18.79 -5.25 -7.42
N PHE A 284 -20.07 -5.56 -7.19
CA PHE A 284 -20.53 -6.39 -6.07
C PHE A 284 -21.65 -7.33 -6.58
N PRO A 285 -21.65 -8.64 -6.23
CA PRO A 285 -20.61 -9.36 -5.50
C PRO A 285 -19.29 -9.39 -6.27
N PHE A 286 -18.18 -9.68 -5.57
CA PHE A 286 -16.85 -9.63 -6.17
C PHE A 286 -16.67 -10.78 -7.18
N PRO A 287 -16.06 -10.53 -8.36
CA PRO A 287 -15.71 -11.56 -9.31
C PRO A 287 -14.96 -12.72 -8.66
N ARG A 288 -15.30 -13.95 -9.03
CA ARG A 288 -14.57 -15.18 -8.68
C ARG A 288 -13.85 -15.62 -9.95
N ILE A 289 -12.52 -15.73 -9.90
CA ILE A 289 -11.69 -16.05 -11.06
C ILE A 289 -10.87 -17.30 -10.72
N PRO A 290 -11.02 -18.41 -11.45
CA PRO A 290 -10.17 -19.58 -11.25
C PRO A 290 -8.69 -19.21 -11.41
N TYR A 291 -7.81 -19.83 -10.63
CA TYR A 291 -6.37 -19.54 -10.61
C TYR A 291 -5.77 -19.57 -12.01
N TRP A 292 -6.03 -20.64 -12.76
CA TRP A 292 -5.50 -20.78 -14.10
C TRP A 292 -6.07 -19.76 -15.10
N ASP A 293 -7.31 -19.32 -14.92
CA ASP A 293 -7.88 -18.24 -15.73
C ASP A 293 -7.21 -16.90 -15.40
N ALA A 294 -6.91 -16.65 -14.13
CA ALA A 294 -6.19 -15.45 -13.70
C ALA A 294 -4.77 -15.40 -14.30
N ILE A 295 -4.03 -16.51 -14.20
CA ILE A 295 -2.73 -16.66 -14.85
C ILE A 295 -2.87 -16.49 -16.37
N ASP A 296 -3.83 -17.16 -17.00
CA ASP A 296 -3.93 -17.18 -18.45
C ASP A 296 -4.34 -15.84 -19.07
N ARG A 297 -5.14 -15.04 -18.36
CA ARG A 297 -5.66 -13.75 -18.83
C ARG A 297 -4.84 -12.56 -18.35
N PHE A 298 -4.21 -12.64 -17.18
CA PHE A 298 -3.52 -11.49 -16.56
C PHE A 298 -2.06 -11.75 -16.22
N GLY A 299 -1.59 -13.00 -16.26
CA GLY A 299 -0.21 -13.37 -15.92
C GLY A 299 0.08 -13.35 -14.42
N THR A 300 -0.94 -13.31 -13.57
CA THR A 300 -0.81 -13.27 -12.12
C THR A 300 -2.08 -13.77 -11.43
N ASP A 301 -1.90 -14.34 -10.26
CA ASP A 301 -2.89 -14.72 -9.25
C ASP A 301 -3.37 -13.54 -8.38
N LYS A 302 -2.99 -12.30 -8.72
CA LYS A 302 -3.49 -11.08 -8.09
C LYS A 302 -3.75 -10.02 -9.14
N PRO A 303 -4.77 -10.21 -9.99
CA PRO A 303 -4.97 -9.37 -11.16
C PRO A 303 -5.40 -7.95 -10.79
N GLU A 304 -4.94 -7.00 -11.58
CA GLU A 304 -5.41 -5.62 -11.56
C GLU A 304 -6.55 -5.48 -12.57
N LEU A 305 -7.80 -5.44 -12.10
CA LEU A 305 -9.02 -5.50 -12.93
C LEU A 305 -9.57 -4.12 -13.34
N ARG A 306 -8.92 -3.02 -12.95
CA ARG A 306 -9.39 -1.66 -13.32
C ARG A 306 -9.18 -1.31 -14.79
N PHE A 307 -8.44 -2.12 -15.53
CA PHE A 307 -8.21 -1.96 -16.97
C PHE A 307 -8.14 -3.32 -17.67
N GLY A 308 -8.28 -3.34 -18.99
CA GLY A 308 -8.24 -4.53 -19.83
C GLY A 308 -6.81 -5.03 -20.07
N LEU A 309 -6.38 -5.02 -21.35
CA LEU A 309 -5.08 -5.56 -21.79
C LEU A 309 -4.86 -7.03 -21.39
N GLU A 310 -5.86 -7.87 -21.62
CA GLU A 310 -5.76 -9.31 -21.34
C GLU A 310 -4.79 -10.02 -22.30
N LEU A 311 -4.19 -11.09 -21.79
CA LEU A 311 -3.32 -11.99 -22.52
C LEU A 311 -4.16 -12.94 -23.40
N CYS A 312 -3.60 -13.32 -24.54
CA CYS A 312 -4.23 -14.28 -25.45
C CYS A 312 -3.27 -15.42 -25.76
N ASP A 313 -3.76 -16.66 -25.74
CA ASP A 313 -3.00 -17.81 -26.22
C ASP A 313 -2.99 -17.85 -27.76
N VAL A 314 -1.79 -17.96 -28.32
CA VAL A 314 -1.55 -18.01 -29.77
C VAL A 314 -0.67 -19.20 -30.16
N SER A 315 -0.54 -20.18 -29.27
CA SER A 315 0.36 -21.33 -29.44
C SER A 315 0.04 -22.13 -30.70
N ASP A 316 -1.25 -22.33 -31.00
CA ASP A 316 -1.72 -23.03 -32.19
C ASP A 316 -1.29 -22.36 -33.50
N LEU A 317 -1.17 -21.03 -33.52
CA LEU A 317 -0.71 -20.29 -34.71
C LEU A 317 0.77 -20.56 -35.02
N PHE A 318 1.56 -20.90 -34.00
CA PHE A 318 3.01 -21.06 -34.12
C PHE A 318 3.49 -22.52 -34.03
N ALA A 319 2.58 -23.48 -33.91
CA ALA A 319 2.92 -24.90 -33.75
C ALA A 319 3.80 -25.45 -34.89
N SER A 320 3.67 -24.90 -36.09
CA SER A 320 4.51 -25.23 -37.27
C SER A 320 5.36 -24.06 -37.75
N SER A 321 5.62 -23.08 -36.87
CA SER A 321 6.35 -21.87 -37.23
C SER A 321 7.80 -22.14 -37.58
N SER A 322 8.32 -21.41 -38.57
CA SER A 322 9.75 -21.35 -38.87
C SER A 322 10.57 -20.63 -37.78
N PHE A 323 9.90 -19.95 -36.85
CA PHE A 323 10.55 -19.30 -35.73
C PHE A 323 10.79 -20.28 -34.58
N ALA A 324 11.97 -20.91 -34.57
CA ALA A 324 12.36 -21.98 -33.65
C ALA A 324 12.05 -21.70 -32.16
N LEU A 325 12.25 -20.46 -31.68
CA LEU A 325 11.97 -20.11 -30.28
C LEU A 325 10.53 -20.45 -29.84
N PHE A 326 9.55 -20.28 -30.73
CA PHE A 326 8.14 -20.55 -30.42
C PHE A 326 7.79 -22.01 -30.64
N SER A 327 8.19 -22.60 -31.78
CA SER A 327 7.90 -24.00 -32.07
C SER A 327 8.60 -24.97 -31.11
N ASP A 328 9.85 -24.69 -30.71
CA ASP A 328 10.58 -25.48 -29.72
C ASP A 328 9.90 -25.42 -28.34
N ALA A 329 9.48 -24.23 -27.91
CA ALA A 329 8.78 -24.06 -26.64
C ALA A 329 7.46 -24.84 -26.60
N ILE A 330 6.71 -24.83 -27.70
CA ILE A 330 5.46 -25.60 -27.83
C ILE A 330 5.75 -27.10 -27.85
N GLY A 331 6.80 -27.54 -28.56
CA GLY A 331 7.22 -28.95 -28.62
C GLY A 331 7.59 -29.53 -27.25
N LEU A 332 8.06 -28.69 -26.33
CA LEU A 332 8.33 -29.04 -24.93
C LEU A 332 7.10 -28.96 -24.01
N GLY A 333 5.89 -28.79 -24.56
CA GLY A 333 4.65 -28.67 -23.80
C GLY A 333 4.35 -27.26 -23.27
N GLY A 334 5.16 -26.27 -23.66
CA GLY A 334 4.99 -24.87 -23.30
C GLY A 334 3.83 -24.16 -24.01
N ARG A 335 3.80 -22.84 -23.87
CA ARG A 335 2.81 -21.94 -24.47
C ARG A 335 3.49 -20.72 -25.07
N VAL A 336 2.86 -20.15 -26.09
CA VAL A 336 3.16 -18.83 -26.64
C VAL A 336 1.93 -17.95 -26.41
N LYS A 337 2.10 -16.91 -25.59
CA LYS A 337 1.05 -15.91 -25.33
C LYS A 337 1.40 -14.59 -25.99
N ALA A 338 0.36 -13.83 -26.34
CA ALA A 338 0.46 -12.52 -26.93
C ALA A 338 -0.32 -11.49 -26.11
N LEU A 339 0.21 -10.26 -26.06
CA LEU A 339 -0.45 -9.11 -25.48
C LEU A 339 -0.54 -8.01 -26.54
N ARG A 340 -1.77 -7.59 -26.85
CA ARG A 340 -2.04 -6.43 -27.70
C ARG A 340 -1.96 -5.15 -26.88
N ILE A 341 -1.20 -4.18 -27.36
CA ILE A 341 -1.09 -2.82 -26.81
C ILE A 341 -1.68 -1.85 -27.83
N PRO A 342 -2.96 -1.43 -27.65
CA PRO A 342 -3.64 -0.53 -28.57
C PRO A 342 -2.89 0.79 -28.72
N GLY A 343 -2.62 1.21 -29.95
CA GLY A 343 -1.87 2.43 -30.26
C GLY A 343 -0.40 2.42 -29.82
N GLY A 344 0.14 1.29 -29.34
CA GLY A 344 1.48 1.21 -28.77
C GLY A 344 2.60 1.61 -29.75
N ALA A 345 2.39 1.43 -31.07
CA ALA A 345 3.35 1.85 -32.07
C ALA A 345 3.43 3.39 -32.23
N ARG A 346 2.32 4.08 -31.92
CA ARG A 346 2.22 5.55 -32.01
C ARG A 346 2.94 6.25 -30.86
N GLU A 347 3.33 5.52 -29.82
CA GLU A 347 4.10 6.04 -28.67
C GLU A 347 5.59 6.29 -28.99
N GLY A 348 6.00 6.05 -30.23
CA GLY A 348 7.33 6.31 -30.76
C GLY A 348 8.31 5.14 -30.62
N LYS A 349 9.42 5.19 -31.37
CA LYS A 349 10.42 4.10 -31.47
C LYS A 349 11.04 3.67 -30.14
N GLY A 350 10.97 4.51 -29.11
CA GLY A 350 11.48 4.20 -27.77
C GLY A 350 10.53 3.39 -26.90
N ALA A 351 9.26 3.20 -27.27
CA ALA A 351 8.27 2.51 -26.44
C ALA A 351 8.61 1.04 -26.19
N VAL A 352 8.86 0.28 -27.25
CA VAL A 352 9.26 -1.13 -27.16
C VAL A 352 10.56 -1.29 -26.36
N ARG A 353 11.56 -0.43 -26.60
CA ARG A 353 12.84 -0.47 -25.85
C ARG A 353 12.66 -0.27 -24.35
N ARG A 354 11.68 0.54 -23.92
CA ARG A 354 11.38 0.71 -22.48
C ARG A 354 10.78 -0.57 -21.89
N LEU A 355 9.87 -1.22 -22.60
CA LEU A 355 9.27 -2.48 -22.18
C LEU A 355 10.31 -3.61 -22.15
N GLU A 356 11.14 -3.72 -23.19
CA GLU A 356 12.27 -4.66 -23.24
C GLU A 356 13.25 -4.44 -22.09
N LYS A 357 13.56 -3.18 -21.77
CA LYS A 357 14.41 -2.87 -20.60
C LYS A 357 13.74 -3.32 -19.31
N HIS A 358 12.46 -3.01 -19.13
CA HIS A 358 11.72 -3.38 -17.93
C HIS A 358 11.72 -4.89 -17.66
N VAL A 359 11.43 -5.71 -18.67
CA VAL A 359 11.44 -7.18 -18.50
C VAL A 359 12.85 -7.73 -18.26
N LYS A 360 13.89 -7.14 -18.87
CA LYS A 360 15.28 -7.51 -18.60
C LYS A 360 15.72 -7.16 -17.18
N ASP A 361 15.32 -6.00 -16.68
CA ASP A 361 15.60 -5.57 -15.30
C ASP A 361 14.92 -6.54 -14.28
N LEU A 362 13.86 -7.24 -14.68
CA LEU A 362 13.19 -8.31 -13.92
C LEU A 362 13.80 -9.71 -14.13
N GLY A 363 14.85 -9.84 -14.94
CA GLY A 363 15.54 -11.11 -15.20
C GLY A 363 14.97 -11.95 -16.35
N TYR A 364 13.96 -11.46 -17.09
CA TYR A 364 13.46 -12.15 -18.28
C TYR A 364 14.36 -11.92 -19.50
N GLY A 365 14.18 -12.77 -20.52
CA GLY A 365 14.92 -12.69 -21.79
C GLY A 365 14.48 -11.53 -22.71
N GLY A 366 14.35 -11.81 -24.00
CA GLY A 366 13.85 -10.85 -24.99
C GLY A 366 12.33 -10.67 -24.94
N LEU A 367 11.83 -9.61 -25.57
CA LEU A 367 10.40 -9.38 -25.79
C LEU A 367 10.11 -9.36 -27.30
N PRO A 368 9.89 -10.55 -27.93
CA PRO A 368 9.49 -10.62 -29.33
C PRO A 368 8.24 -9.77 -29.58
N HIS A 369 8.18 -9.08 -30.72
CA HIS A 369 7.08 -8.16 -31.01
C HIS A 369 6.80 -7.97 -32.50
N LEU A 370 5.55 -7.60 -32.80
CA LEU A 370 5.04 -7.19 -34.10
C LEU A 370 4.42 -5.80 -34.00
N ILE A 371 4.60 -4.99 -35.05
CA ILE A 371 4.03 -3.65 -35.20
C ILE A 371 3.09 -3.68 -36.39
N TYR A 372 1.80 -3.49 -36.17
CA TYR A 372 0.80 -3.51 -37.22
C TYR A 372 0.61 -2.11 -37.82
N GLY A 373 0.96 -1.94 -39.09
CA GLY A 373 0.61 -0.76 -39.89
C GLY A 373 -0.67 -0.97 -40.71
N ASP A 374 -0.96 0.01 -41.58
CA ASP A 374 -2.08 -0.04 -42.53
C ASP A 374 -1.87 -1.18 -43.54
N ASP A 375 -0.71 -1.20 -44.20
CA ASP A 375 -0.41 -2.17 -45.28
C ASP A 375 0.73 -3.16 -44.95
N GLU A 376 1.56 -2.85 -43.94
CA GLU A 376 2.75 -3.65 -43.59
C GLU A 376 2.78 -4.02 -42.11
N VAL A 377 3.43 -5.14 -41.79
CA VAL A 377 3.71 -5.56 -40.41
C VAL A 377 5.23 -5.55 -40.18
N GLY A 378 5.69 -4.71 -39.27
CA GLY A 378 7.07 -4.65 -38.81
C GLY A 378 7.28 -5.33 -37.46
N GLY A 379 8.44 -5.14 -36.85
CA GLY A 379 8.78 -5.67 -35.51
C GLY A 379 9.96 -6.65 -35.53
N SER A 380 10.35 -7.13 -34.35
CA SER A 380 11.55 -7.98 -34.19
C SER A 380 11.43 -9.37 -34.81
N ILE A 381 10.21 -9.89 -34.93
CA ILE A 381 9.93 -11.22 -35.50
C ILE A 381 9.18 -11.17 -36.84
N ALA A 382 9.02 -9.99 -37.45
CA ALA A 382 8.23 -9.84 -38.67
C ALA A 382 8.79 -10.63 -39.87
N LYS A 383 10.12 -10.79 -39.95
CA LYS A 383 10.77 -11.56 -41.04
C LYS A 383 10.74 -13.07 -40.81
N GLN A 384 10.52 -13.49 -39.57
CA GLN A 384 10.55 -14.87 -39.10
C GLN A 384 9.16 -15.50 -39.01
N THR A 385 8.12 -14.66 -39.16
CA THR A 385 6.71 -15.09 -39.17
C THR A 385 6.17 -15.16 -40.59
N THR A 386 5.16 -15.99 -40.84
CA THR A 386 4.47 -16.08 -42.13
C THR A 386 3.34 -15.06 -42.25
N PRO A 387 2.88 -14.73 -43.47
CA PRO A 387 1.68 -13.92 -43.66
C PRO A 387 0.44 -14.49 -42.95
N GLU A 388 0.27 -15.81 -42.95
CA GLU A 388 -0.85 -16.52 -42.33
C GLU A 388 -0.81 -16.37 -40.80
N GLU A 389 0.36 -16.55 -40.18
CA GLU A 389 0.55 -16.32 -38.74
C GLU A 389 0.18 -14.88 -38.36
N ARG A 390 0.69 -13.89 -39.10
CA ARG A 390 0.41 -12.48 -38.83
C ARG A 390 -1.06 -12.11 -39.01
N ALA A 391 -1.73 -12.71 -39.99
CA ALA A 391 -3.15 -12.54 -40.23
C ALA A 391 -3.99 -13.17 -39.11
N GLY A 392 -3.66 -14.40 -38.69
CA GLY A 392 -4.32 -15.08 -37.57
C GLY A 392 -4.20 -14.30 -36.26
N ILE A 393 -3.03 -13.73 -35.98
CA ILE A 393 -2.81 -12.84 -34.82
C ILE A 393 -3.66 -11.57 -34.95
N ARG A 394 -3.69 -10.95 -36.14
CA ARG A 394 -4.49 -9.73 -36.39
C ARG A 394 -5.98 -9.99 -36.14
N GLU A 395 -6.50 -11.12 -36.61
CA GLU A 395 -7.88 -11.52 -36.42
C GLU A 395 -8.19 -11.81 -34.95
N ARG A 396 -7.39 -12.67 -34.30
CA ARG A 396 -7.65 -13.12 -32.92
C ARG A 396 -7.55 -12.00 -31.90
N LEU A 397 -6.57 -11.11 -32.03
CA LEU A 397 -6.38 -9.96 -31.14
C LEU A 397 -7.13 -8.70 -31.61
N GLN A 398 -7.78 -8.77 -32.78
CA GLN A 398 -8.47 -7.64 -33.42
C GLN A 398 -7.55 -6.42 -33.64
N CYS A 399 -6.30 -6.65 -34.05
CA CYS A 399 -5.28 -5.61 -34.17
C CYS A 399 -5.62 -4.55 -35.22
N ALA A 400 -5.56 -3.29 -34.81
CA ALA A 400 -5.71 -2.12 -35.68
C ALA A 400 -4.34 -1.56 -36.10
N SER A 401 -4.33 -0.69 -37.11
CA SER A 401 -3.14 0.04 -37.50
C SER A 401 -2.65 0.97 -36.39
N GLY A 402 -1.36 0.85 -36.06
CA GLY A 402 -0.71 1.53 -34.95
C GLY A 402 -0.63 0.70 -33.66
N ASP A 403 -1.13 -0.55 -33.66
CA ASP A 403 -1.03 -1.44 -32.51
C ASP A 403 0.34 -2.13 -32.44
N LEU A 404 0.78 -2.38 -31.20
CA LEU A 404 1.96 -3.17 -30.88
C LEU A 404 1.49 -4.49 -30.28
N VAL A 405 2.01 -5.62 -30.75
CA VAL A 405 1.79 -6.93 -30.13
C VAL A 405 3.12 -7.46 -29.62
N VAL A 406 3.16 -7.84 -28.35
CA VAL A 406 4.35 -8.43 -27.71
C VAL A 406 4.05 -9.87 -27.30
N PHE A 407 5.08 -10.71 -27.22
CA PHE A 407 4.93 -12.15 -26.99
C PHE A 407 5.76 -12.63 -25.80
N GLY A 408 5.23 -13.62 -25.08
CA GLY A 408 5.91 -14.41 -24.06
C GLY A 408 5.85 -15.89 -24.43
N CYS A 409 6.92 -16.63 -24.18
CA CYS A 409 7.00 -18.06 -24.45
C CYS A 409 7.69 -18.81 -23.30
N GLY A 410 7.26 -20.04 -23.02
CA GLY A 410 7.78 -20.88 -21.93
C GLY A 410 6.71 -21.81 -21.36
N SER A 411 6.84 -22.22 -20.10
CA SER A 411 5.75 -22.91 -19.40
C SER A 411 4.49 -22.03 -19.33
N ARG A 412 3.30 -22.63 -19.08
CA ARG A 412 2.02 -21.88 -19.00
C ARG A 412 2.13 -20.65 -18.11
N ALA A 413 2.68 -20.82 -16.91
CA ALA A 413 2.89 -19.73 -15.95
C ALA A 413 3.99 -18.75 -16.42
N ALA A 414 5.15 -19.23 -16.89
CA ALA A 414 6.26 -18.36 -17.28
C ALA A 414 5.92 -17.45 -18.48
N ALA A 415 5.26 -18.01 -19.50
CA ALA A 415 4.83 -17.26 -20.68
C ALA A 415 3.83 -16.15 -20.32
N ALA A 416 2.96 -16.39 -19.34
CA ALA A 416 1.98 -15.42 -18.89
C ALA A 416 2.60 -14.35 -17.97
N LYS A 417 3.48 -14.75 -17.04
CA LYS A 417 4.07 -13.87 -16.02
C LYS A 417 4.81 -12.68 -16.62
N VAL A 418 5.66 -12.91 -17.63
CA VAL A 418 6.39 -11.82 -18.30
C VAL A 418 5.45 -10.81 -18.95
N LEU A 419 4.34 -11.27 -19.54
CA LEU A 419 3.36 -10.39 -20.17
C LEU A 419 2.46 -9.68 -19.15
N GLY A 420 2.20 -10.29 -18.00
CA GLY A 420 1.54 -9.64 -16.86
C GLY A 420 2.33 -8.42 -16.37
N GLU A 421 3.66 -8.53 -16.27
CA GLU A 421 4.53 -7.39 -15.93
C GLU A 421 4.49 -6.29 -17.00
N VAL A 422 4.52 -6.67 -18.29
CA VAL A 422 4.40 -5.71 -19.39
C VAL A 422 3.05 -5.00 -19.35
N ARG A 423 1.96 -5.73 -19.09
CA ARG A 423 0.60 -5.19 -18.95
C ARG A 423 0.55 -4.11 -17.86
N LEU A 424 1.10 -4.39 -16.67
CA LEU A 424 1.15 -3.45 -15.56
C LEU A 424 2.05 -2.24 -15.86
N GLU A 425 3.19 -2.43 -16.51
CA GLU A 425 4.08 -1.33 -16.88
C GLU A 425 3.48 -0.41 -17.95
N VAL A 426 2.74 -0.96 -18.92
CA VAL A 426 2.00 -0.16 -19.92
C VAL A 426 0.97 0.72 -19.22
N ALA A 427 0.14 0.15 -18.34
CA ALA A 427 -0.84 0.90 -17.57
C ALA A 427 -0.17 1.96 -16.68
N ARG A 428 0.93 1.61 -16.01
CA ARG A 428 1.72 2.53 -15.18
C ARG A 428 2.24 3.70 -16.00
N GLN A 429 2.85 3.46 -17.16
CA GLN A 429 3.38 4.52 -18.04
C GLN A 429 2.28 5.48 -18.51
N ARG A 430 1.13 4.94 -18.90
CA ARG A 430 -0.01 5.74 -19.38
C ARG A 430 -0.72 6.52 -18.25
N SER A 431 -0.71 6.00 -17.03
CA SER A 431 -1.39 6.59 -15.88
C SER A 431 -0.59 7.64 -15.10
N ARG A 432 0.71 7.84 -15.38
CA ARG A 432 1.60 8.76 -14.65
C ARG A 432 1.09 10.19 -14.47
N GLY A 433 0.18 10.65 -15.34
CA GLY A 433 -0.38 12.00 -15.29
C GLY A 433 -1.57 12.18 -14.34
N LEU A 434 -2.23 11.10 -13.95
CA LEU A 434 -3.56 11.12 -13.33
C LEU A 434 -3.56 11.48 -11.83
N SER A 435 -2.39 11.69 -11.25
CA SER A 435 -2.26 12.15 -9.87
C SER A 435 -2.72 13.60 -9.74
N VAL A 436 -3.68 13.83 -8.86
CA VAL A 436 -4.19 15.17 -8.54
C VAL A 436 -3.16 15.94 -7.70
N ARG A 437 -2.93 17.21 -8.05
CA ARG A 437 -2.00 18.13 -7.39
C ARG A 437 -2.74 19.41 -7.01
N GLU A 438 -2.51 19.92 -5.79
CA GLU A 438 -2.93 21.28 -5.44
C GLU A 438 -2.03 22.31 -6.14
N VAL A 439 -2.64 23.24 -6.87
CA VAL A 439 -1.97 24.22 -7.74
C VAL A 439 -2.41 25.66 -7.45
N GLY A 440 -3.18 25.90 -6.38
CA GLY A 440 -3.78 27.21 -6.08
C GLY A 440 -2.81 28.39 -6.07
N GLU A 441 -1.56 28.16 -5.67
CA GLU A 441 -0.53 29.19 -5.63
C GLU A 441 -0.18 29.77 -7.01
N VAL A 442 -0.27 28.95 -8.06
CA VAL A 442 -0.04 29.37 -9.45
C VAL A 442 -1.10 30.38 -9.88
N PHE A 443 -2.33 30.23 -9.37
CA PHE A 443 -3.49 31.02 -9.76
C PHE A 443 -3.74 32.24 -8.86
N ALA A 444 -2.83 32.56 -7.93
CA ALA A 444 -2.98 33.70 -7.02
C ALA A 444 -3.21 35.06 -7.71
N LYS A 445 -2.77 35.20 -8.97
CA LYS A 445 -2.97 36.40 -9.82
C LYS A 445 -3.81 36.12 -11.06
N THR A 446 -4.59 35.03 -11.07
CA THR A 446 -5.45 34.71 -12.20
C THR A 446 -6.46 35.84 -12.44
N ARG A 447 -6.75 36.09 -13.72
CA ARG A 447 -7.78 37.04 -14.16
C ARG A 447 -9.06 36.33 -14.60
N GLN A 448 -9.08 35.01 -14.58
CA GLN A 448 -10.27 34.23 -14.93
C GLN A 448 -11.29 34.37 -13.79
N PRO A 449 -12.50 34.91 -14.05
CA PRO A 449 -13.44 35.29 -12.98
C PRO A 449 -13.90 34.13 -12.09
N THR A 450 -14.14 32.96 -12.66
CA THR A 450 -14.66 31.78 -11.94
C THR A 450 -13.64 31.21 -10.95
N LEU A 451 -12.40 31.01 -11.38
CA LEU A 451 -11.28 30.61 -10.52
C LEU A 451 -10.98 31.68 -9.48
N ARG A 452 -11.04 32.96 -9.87
CA ARG A 452 -10.82 34.07 -8.95
C ARG A 452 -11.85 34.09 -7.83
N ALA A 453 -13.13 33.95 -8.16
CA ALA A 453 -14.22 33.87 -7.19
C ALA A 453 -14.03 32.67 -6.23
N ALA A 454 -13.68 31.49 -6.74
CA ALA A 454 -13.42 30.32 -5.92
C ALA A 454 -12.22 30.52 -4.97
N ILE A 455 -11.11 31.10 -5.45
CA ILE A 455 -9.92 31.40 -4.64
C ILE A 455 -10.20 32.47 -3.60
N ASP A 456 -10.91 33.54 -3.97
CA ASP A 456 -11.26 34.64 -3.07
C ASP A 456 -12.23 34.18 -1.97
N ALA A 457 -13.08 33.18 -2.26
CA ALA A 457 -13.89 32.45 -1.28
C ALA A 457 -13.09 31.44 -0.44
N GLY A 458 -11.76 31.37 -0.62
CA GLY A 458 -10.90 30.47 0.15
C GLY A 458 -10.74 29.06 -0.40
N GLY A 459 -11.22 28.82 -1.62
CA GLY A 459 -11.22 27.51 -2.26
C GLY A 459 -9.83 26.97 -2.61
N TYR A 460 -9.76 25.66 -2.77
CA TYR A 460 -8.62 24.90 -3.26
C TYR A 460 -8.67 24.82 -4.77
N VAL A 461 -7.52 25.01 -5.43
CA VAL A 461 -7.39 24.73 -6.87
C VAL A 461 -6.54 23.48 -7.03
N LYS A 462 -7.11 22.47 -7.69
CA LYS A 462 -6.46 21.18 -7.93
C LYS A 462 -6.39 20.91 -9.43
N ALA A 463 -5.41 20.13 -9.86
CA ALA A 463 -5.20 19.78 -11.26
C ALA A 463 -4.65 18.37 -11.43
N PHE A 464 -4.97 17.72 -12.55
CA PHE A 464 -4.23 16.56 -13.04
C PHE A 464 -4.07 16.65 -14.56
N ARG A 465 -3.20 15.81 -15.12
CA ARG A 465 -3.04 15.72 -16.57
C ARG A 465 -3.35 14.32 -17.08
N ILE A 466 -3.85 14.25 -18.30
CA ILE A 466 -4.07 13.00 -19.01
C ILE A 466 -3.01 12.98 -20.11
N SER A 467 -2.03 12.11 -19.92
CA SER A 467 -0.88 12.06 -20.83
C SER A 467 -1.34 11.63 -22.22
N ARG A 468 -0.95 12.39 -23.24
CA ARG A 468 -1.07 11.99 -24.67
C ARG A 468 -2.51 11.70 -25.15
N LEU A 469 -3.55 12.19 -24.47
CA LEU A 469 -4.94 12.03 -24.91
C LEU A 469 -5.19 12.70 -26.28
N ALA A 470 -4.57 13.87 -26.53
CA ALA A 470 -4.69 14.56 -27.82
C ALA A 470 -3.96 13.81 -28.96
N LEU A 471 -2.99 12.96 -28.63
CA LEU A 471 -2.24 12.12 -29.58
C LEU A 471 -2.90 10.76 -29.83
N ALA A 472 -3.87 10.36 -28.99
CA ALA A 472 -4.57 9.08 -29.13
C ALA A 472 -5.63 9.07 -30.28
N GLY A 473 -5.75 10.17 -31.03
CA GLY A 473 -6.72 10.30 -32.14
C GLY A 473 -8.18 10.35 -31.71
N ARG A 474 -8.46 10.54 -30.41
CA ARG A 474 -9.80 10.70 -29.86
C ARG A 474 -10.07 12.18 -29.57
N ASP A 475 -11.28 12.65 -29.86
CA ASP A 475 -11.68 14.00 -29.51
C ASP A 475 -11.90 14.12 -27.98
N TRP A 476 -10.92 14.68 -27.28
CA TRP A 476 -10.99 14.84 -25.83
C TRP A 476 -12.18 15.67 -25.36
N ARG A 477 -12.71 16.58 -26.21
CA ARG A 477 -13.88 17.41 -25.88
C ARG A 477 -15.13 16.55 -25.74
N SER A 478 -15.32 15.58 -26.63
CA SER A 478 -16.40 14.59 -26.52
C SER A 478 -16.30 13.71 -25.27
N ILE A 479 -15.08 13.53 -24.73
CA ILE A 479 -14.84 12.66 -23.58
C ILE A 479 -15.06 13.43 -22.26
N LEU A 480 -14.52 14.64 -22.16
CA LEU A 480 -14.44 15.39 -20.89
C LEU A 480 -15.30 16.64 -20.85
N GLY A 481 -15.80 17.14 -21.99
CA GLY A 481 -16.52 18.40 -22.07
C GLY A 481 -17.84 18.38 -21.32
N GLU A 482 -18.67 17.36 -21.55
CA GLU A 482 -19.96 17.19 -20.85
C GLU A 482 -19.74 16.92 -19.36
N GLU A 483 -18.76 16.06 -19.03
CA GLU A 483 -18.45 15.73 -17.63
C GLU A 483 -17.92 16.95 -16.86
N ALA A 484 -17.13 17.82 -17.49
CA ALA A 484 -16.66 19.06 -16.87
C ALA A 484 -17.81 20.01 -16.51
N VAL A 485 -18.85 20.09 -17.35
CA VAL A 485 -20.04 20.90 -17.07
C VAL A 485 -20.80 20.31 -15.88
N ARG A 486 -21.05 19.00 -15.92
CA ARG A 486 -21.77 18.28 -14.85
C ARG A 486 -21.07 18.38 -13.51
N ALA A 487 -19.76 18.16 -13.48
CA ALA A 487 -18.93 18.22 -12.28
C ALA A 487 -18.90 19.63 -11.64
N GLY A 488 -19.27 20.68 -12.39
CA GLY A 488 -19.34 22.06 -11.92
C GLY A 488 -20.74 22.53 -11.48
N GLU A 489 -21.77 21.68 -11.57
CA GLU A 489 -23.16 22.03 -11.20
C GLU A 489 -23.32 22.40 -9.71
N ASP A 490 -22.40 21.97 -8.86
CA ASP A 490 -22.38 22.28 -7.42
C ASP A 490 -21.71 23.63 -7.07
N GLY A 491 -21.33 24.42 -8.08
CA GLY A 491 -20.60 25.67 -7.92
C GLY A 491 -19.07 25.53 -7.94
N THR A 492 -18.53 24.32 -8.13
CA THR A 492 -17.10 24.09 -8.37
C THR A 492 -16.72 24.56 -9.77
N ALA A 493 -15.71 25.43 -9.88
CA ALA A 493 -15.21 25.90 -11.16
C ALA A 493 -14.35 24.82 -11.84
N VAL A 494 -14.77 24.29 -12.98
CA VAL A 494 -14.07 23.20 -13.69
C VAL A 494 -13.60 23.65 -15.07
N LEU A 495 -12.32 23.49 -15.37
CA LEU A 495 -11.70 23.87 -16.65
C LEU A 495 -10.90 22.70 -17.24
N VAL A 496 -11.02 22.47 -18.55
CA VAL A 496 -10.24 21.46 -19.28
C VAL A 496 -9.64 22.08 -20.54
N SER A 497 -8.35 21.85 -20.78
CA SER A 497 -7.64 22.36 -21.96
C SER A 497 -6.58 21.38 -22.47
N ALA A 498 -6.40 21.34 -23.79
CA ALA A 498 -5.26 20.68 -24.42
C ALA A 498 -3.95 21.47 -24.19
N TRP A 499 -2.83 20.75 -24.15
CA TRP A 499 -1.50 21.29 -23.91
C TRP A 499 -0.61 21.09 -25.14
N GLU A 500 -0.03 22.18 -25.67
CA GLU A 500 0.96 22.10 -26.76
C GLU A 500 2.31 22.67 -26.32
N LYS A 501 3.25 22.75 -27.26
CA LYS A 501 4.65 23.15 -27.05
C LYS A 501 4.87 24.48 -26.30
N LYS A 502 3.89 25.38 -26.32
CA LYS A 502 3.96 26.71 -25.66
C LYS A 502 2.94 26.89 -24.53
N GLY A 503 2.36 25.80 -24.01
CA GLY A 503 1.31 25.83 -22.99
C GLY A 503 -0.08 25.52 -23.57
N PRO A 504 -1.16 25.86 -22.85
CA PRO A 504 -2.52 25.62 -23.33
C PRO A 504 -2.81 26.50 -24.54
N THR A 505 -3.22 25.90 -25.65
CA THR A 505 -3.44 26.63 -26.91
C THR A 505 -4.83 27.20 -27.06
N GLU A 506 -5.80 26.65 -26.34
CA GLU A 506 -7.20 27.02 -26.42
C GLU A 506 -7.94 26.74 -25.10
N GLY A 507 -9.08 27.41 -24.94
CA GLY A 507 -9.99 27.21 -23.82
C GLY A 507 -9.67 28.05 -22.57
N PRO A 508 -10.50 27.91 -21.52
CA PRO A 508 -10.49 28.78 -20.34
C PRO A 508 -9.17 28.79 -19.57
N LEU A 509 -8.38 27.72 -19.65
CA LEU A 509 -7.10 27.63 -18.94
C LEU A 509 -6.03 28.57 -19.51
N ARG A 510 -6.07 28.81 -20.83
CA ARG A 510 -5.15 29.76 -21.48
C ARG A 510 -5.38 31.19 -20.99
N GLU A 511 -6.62 31.56 -20.70
CA GLU A 511 -6.98 32.86 -20.13
C GLU A 511 -6.64 32.94 -18.63
N ALA A 512 -6.71 31.81 -17.93
CA ALA A 512 -6.43 31.72 -16.50
C ALA A 512 -4.95 31.73 -16.12
N LEU A 513 -4.08 31.11 -16.93
CA LEU A 513 -2.65 30.97 -16.64
C LEU A 513 -1.85 32.19 -17.12
N HIS A 514 -1.22 32.90 -16.19
CA HIS A 514 -0.34 33.99 -16.52
C HIS A 514 1.00 33.45 -17.11
N PRO A 515 1.56 34.02 -18.21
CA PRO A 515 2.77 33.50 -18.85
C PRO A 515 3.98 33.32 -17.91
N LYS A 516 4.12 34.22 -16.91
CA LYS A 516 5.19 34.15 -15.89
C LYS A 516 5.12 32.91 -14.97
N VAL A 517 3.97 32.27 -14.81
CA VAL A 517 3.80 31.10 -13.92
C VAL A 517 3.61 29.79 -14.69
N LEU A 518 3.56 29.86 -16.02
CA LEU A 518 3.36 28.70 -16.90
C LEU A 518 4.39 27.59 -16.62
N LYS A 519 5.69 27.95 -16.57
CA LYS A 519 6.77 27.00 -16.26
C LYS A 519 6.64 26.36 -14.88
N THR A 520 6.15 27.13 -13.90
CA THR A 520 5.92 26.62 -12.55
C THR A 520 4.78 25.59 -12.57
N PHE A 521 3.69 25.89 -13.28
CA PHE A 521 2.58 24.96 -13.46
C PHE A 521 3.01 23.68 -14.19
N GLU A 522 3.76 23.80 -15.29
CA GLU A 522 4.32 22.67 -16.03
C GLU A 522 5.18 21.79 -15.13
N LYS A 523 6.00 22.37 -14.26
CA LYS A 523 6.82 21.61 -13.32
C LYS A 523 5.98 20.91 -12.24
N LEU A 524 4.92 21.55 -11.76
CA LEU A 524 4.05 21.02 -10.70
C LEU A 524 3.16 19.87 -11.20
N VAL A 525 2.57 20.01 -12.38
CA VAL A 525 1.62 19.04 -12.96
C VAL A 525 2.31 18.05 -13.90
N GLY A 526 3.49 18.41 -14.43
CA GLY A 526 4.27 17.61 -15.36
C GLY A 526 3.80 17.67 -16.82
N CYS A 527 3.10 18.74 -17.21
CA CYS A 527 2.48 18.86 -18.54
C CYS A 527 3.51 18.80 -19.68
N ALA A 528 3.15 18.11 -20.76
CA ALA A 528 3.91 18.04 -22.00
C ALA A 528 2.99 18.27 -23.21
N GLU A 529 3.61 18.50 -24.37
CA GLU A 529 2.90 18.60 -25.66
C GLU A 529 2.08 17.33 -25.93
N GLY A 530 0.80 17.50 -26.24
CA GLY A 530 -0.16 16.43 -26.49
C GLY A 530 -0.97 15.99 -25.27
N ASP A 531 -0.75 16.58 -24.09
CA ASP A 531 -1.53 16.28 -22.89
C ASP A 531 -2.86 17.05 -22.86
N VAL A 532 -3.80 16.57 -22.05
CA VAL A 532 -5.00 17.32 -21.67
C VAL A 532 -4.97 17.55 -20.17
N VAL A 533 -5.25 18.77 -19.73
CA VAL A 533 -5.17 19.17 -18.31
C VAL A 533 -6.57 19.54 -17.82
N ALA A 534 -6.98 18.94 -16.70
CA ALA A 534 -8.21 19.26 -16.01
C ALA A 534 -7.89 19.98 -14.68
N ILE A 535 -8.65 21.03 -14.37
CA ILE A 535 -8.54 21.85 -13.17
C ILE A 535 -9.90 22.00 -12.54
N ALA A 536 -9.97 21.91 -11.21
CA ALA A 536 -11.15 22.25 -10.43
C ALA A 536 -10.77 23.25 -9.34
N ALA A 537 -11.62 24.25 -9.09
CA ALA A 537 -11.49 25.20 -7.99
C ALA A 537 -12.80 25.32 -7.21
N GLY A 538 -12.74 25.08 -5.89
CA GLY A 538 -13.90 25.09 -5.01
C GLY A 538 -13.52 24.68 -3.59
N THR A 539 -14.45 24.11 -2.82
CA THR A 539 -14.10 23.49 -1.53
C THR A 539 -13.12 22.34 -1.75
N SER A 540 -12.38 21.92 -0.72
CA SER A 540 -11.44 20.78 -0.87
C SER A 540 -12.17 19.53 -1.35
N GLU A 541 -13.35 19.28 -0.80
CA GLU A 541 -14.19 18.12 -1.12
C GLU A 541 -14.82 18.24 -2.52
N GLY A 542 -15.42 19.39 -2.85
CA GLY A 542 -16.01 19.63 -4.18
C GLY A 542 -14.98 19.56 -5.31
N SER A 543 -13.81 20.19 -5.12
CA SER A 543 -12.71 20.10 -6.10
C SER A 543 -12.14 18.69 -6.26
N SER A 544 -12.04 17.91 -5.17
CA SER A 544 -11.64 16.49 -5.26
C SER A 544 -12.70 15.64 -5.96
N ARG A 545 -13.99 15.87 -5.67
CA ARG A 545 -15.09 15.15 -6.30
C ARG A 545 -15.17 15.42 -7.81
N ALA A 546 -15.14 16.69 -8.21
CA ALA A 546 -15.18 17.08 -9.61
C ALA A 546 -14.02 16.48 -10.43
N LEU A 547 -12.79 16.52 -9.91
CA LEU A 547 -11.64 15.91 -10.59
C LEU A 547 -11.70 14.37 -10.58
N SER A 548 -12.30 13.76 -9.57
CA SER A 548 -12.54 12.31 -9.52
C SER A 548 -13.43 11.90 -10.70
N GLU A 549 -14.56 12.57 -10.91
CA GLU A 549 -15.50 12.27 -12.00
C GLU A 549 -14.83 12.38 -13.39
N LEU A 550 -14.13 13.49 -13.64
CA LEU A 550 -13.34 13.70 -14.85
C LEU A 550 -12.26 12.64 -15.05
N ARG A 551 -11.54 12.28 -13.98
CA ARG A 551 -10.50 11.26 -14.00
C ARG A 551 -11.09 9.89 -14.30
N SER A 552 -12.21 9.53 -13.69
CA SER A 552 -12.93 8.28 -13.96
C SER A 552 -13.35 8.18 -15.41
N ARG A 553 -13.91 9.26 -15.97
CA ARG A 553 -14.30 9.32 -17.37
C ARG A 553 -13.10 9.16 -18.31
N ALA A 554 -11.98 9.82 -17.99
CA ALA A 554 -10.72 9.67 -18.73
C ALA A 554 -10.18 8.23 -18.67
N CYS A 555 -10.19 7.63 -17.47
CA CYS A 555 -9.73 6.26 -17.25
C CYS A 555 -10.56 5.26 -18.05
N GLN A 556 -11.90 5.39 -18.02
CA GLN A 556 -12.81 4.56 -18.80
C GLN A 556 -12.55 4.69 -20.31
N ALA A 557 -12.42 5.92 -20.82
CA ALA A 557 -12.21 6.15 -22.26
C ALA A 557 -10.84 5.66 -22.76
N LEU A 558 -9.85 5.60 -21.88
CA LEU A 558 -8.47 5.21 -22.20
C LEU A 558 -8.11 3.78 -21.79
N ASP A 559 -9.03 3.07 -21.12
CA ASP A 559 -8.78 1.77 -20.50
C ASP A 559 -7.56 1.84 -19.54
N LEU A 560 -7.63 2.76 -18.57
CA LEU A 560 -6.61 2.97 -17.55
C LEU A 560 -7.14 2.71 -16.15
N PRO A 561 -6.29 2.31 -15.20
CA PRO A 561 -6.72 2.10 -13.82
C PRO A 561 -7.15 3.41 -13.17
N ASP A 562 -8.42 3.48 -12.78
CA ASP A 562 -8.94 4.58 -11.97
C ASP A 562 -8.48 4.44 -10.50
N PRO A 563 -7.72 5.42 -9.95
CA PRO A 563 -7.26 5.36 -8.56
C PRO A 563 -8.38 5.43 -7.52
N ASP A 564 -9.57 5.93 -7.86
CA ASP A 564 -10.71 5.99 -6.93
C ASP A 564 -11.57 4.71 -6.95
N VAL A 565 -11.21 3.73 -7.78
CA VAL A 565 -11.92 2.45 -7.87
C VAL A 565 -11.19 1.37 -7.09
N LEU A 566 -11.95 0.58 -6.34
CA LEU A 566 -11.55 -0.65 -5.69
C LEU A 566 -12.10 -1.83 -6.49
N ALA A 567 -11.25 -2.44 -7.31
CA ALA A 567 -11.58 -3.61 -8.10
C ALA A 567 -11.18 -4.88 -7.33
N PHE A 568 -12.10 -5.37 -6.52
CA PHE A 568 -11.94 -6.62 -5.78
C PHE A 568 -12.15 -7.83 -6.69
N CYS A 569 -11.48 -8.93 -6.39
CA CYS A 569 -11.81 -10.26 -6.90
C CYS A 569 -11.32 -11.34 -5.95
N PHE A 570 -11.97 -12.49 -5.99
CA PHE A 570 -11.46 -13.73 -5.42
C PHE A 570 -10.75 -14.52 -6.50
N ILE A 571 -9.54 -15.00 -6.18
CA ILE A 571 -8.92 -16.09 -6.92
C ILE A 571 -9.30 -17.38 -6.22
N VAL A 572 -9.80 -18.34 -6.98
CA VAL A 572 -10.33 -19.62 -6.49
C VAL A 572 -9.71 -20.77 -7.27
N ASP A 573 -10.01 -22.01 -6.89
CA ASP A 573 -9.59 -23.20 -7.65
C ASP A 573 -8.07 -23.27 -7.84
N TYR A 574 -7.32 -22.98 -6.77
CA TYR A 574 -5.86 -23.12 -6.79
C TYR A 574 -5.47 -24.57 -7.06
N PRO A 575 -4.40 -24.83 -7.84
CA PRO A 575 -3.72 -26.13 -7.84
C PRO A 575 -3.40 -26.51 -6.40
N PHE A 576 -3.59 -27.76 -6.02
CA PHE A 576 -3.26 -28.22 -4.67
C PHE A 576 -1.77 -28.54 -4.52
N TYR A 577 -1.16 -29.01 -5.60
CA TYR A 577 0.27 -29.27 -5.70
C TYR A 577 0.92 -28.46 -6.81
N GLU A 578 2.22 -28.22 -6.66
CA GLU A 578 3.09 -27.69 -7.70
C GLU A 578 4.42 -28.47 -7.72
N LEU A 579 5.25 -28.19 -8.73
CA LEU A 579 6.62 -28.68 -8.74
C LEU A 579 7.54 -27.59 -8.19
N ASP A 580 8.41 -27.94 -7.25
CA ASP A 580 9.46 -27.06 -6.75
C ASP A 580 10.58 -26.83 -7.78
N GLU A 581 11.61 -26.07 -7.40
CA GLU A 581 12.74 -25.74 -8.28
C GLU A 581 13.55 -26.98 -8.68
N GLU A 582 13.53 -28.03 -7.85
CA GLU A 582 14.15 -29.33 -8.07
C GLU A 582 13.27 -30.30 -8.88
N GLY A 583 12.03 -29.90 -9.19
CA GLY A 583 11.05 -30.70 -9.92
C GLY A 583 10.37 -31.77 -9.07
N GLN A 584 10.41 -31.65 -7.75
CA GLN A 584 9.68 -32.50 -6.81
C GLN A 584 8.30 -31.91 -6.52
N LEU A 585 7.36 -32.79 -6.16
CA LEU A 585 6.02 -32.36 -5.80
C LEU A 585 6.03 -31.66 -4.44
N ALA A 586 5.46 -30.46 -4.38
CA ALA A 586 5.26 -29.68 -3.17
C ALA A 586 3.81 -29.18 -3.09
N PHE A 587 3.36 -28.76 -1.92
CA PHE A 587 2.10 -28.03 -1.82
C PHE A 587 2.27 -26.65 -2.45
N SER A 588 1.31 -26.25 -3.29
CA SER A 588 1.34 -24.93 -3.94
C SER A 588 1.10 -23.76 -2.97
N HIS A 589 0.40 -24.04 -1.87
CA HIS A 589 -0.01 -23.02 -0.90
C HIS A 589 -0.12 -23.62 0.50
N ASN A 590 -1.32 -23.63 1.11
CA ASN A 590 -1.52 -24.12 2.47
C ASN A 590 -1.80 -25.63 2.47
N PRO A 591 -1.02 -26.45 3.21
CA PRO A 591 -1.17 -27.91 3.20
C PRO A 591 -2.43 -28.41 3.93
N PHE A 592 -3.13 -27.54 4.66
CA PHE A 592 -4.33 -27.88 5.43
C PHE A 592 -5.64 -27.61 4.67
N SER A 593 -5.56 -27.15 3.42
CA SER A 593 -6.75 -26.92 2.59
C SER A 593 -7.40 -28.24 2.17
N MET A 594 -8.72 -28.26 2.02
CA MET A 594 -9.43 -29.43 1.54
C MET A 594 -9.22 -29.58 0.03
N PRO A 595 -8.69 -30.71 -0.48
CA PRO A 595 -8.64 -30.96 -1.92
C PRO A 595 -10.06 -31.10 -2.48
N GLN A 596 -10.31 -30.52 -3.66
CA GLN A 596 -11.56 -30.69 -4.36
C GLN A 596 -11.71 -32.16 -4.79
N GLY A 597 -12.83 -32.79 -4.46
CA GLY A 597 -13.02 -34.24 -4.62
C GLY A 597 -12.46 -35.09 -3.46
N GLY A 598 -11.83 -34.48 -2.45
CA GLY A 598 -11.43 -35.16 -1.22
C GLY A 598 -10.41 -36.28 -1.46
N LEU A 599 -10.60 -37.43 -0.80
CA LEU A 599 -9.68 -38.56 -0.90
C LEU A 599 -9.62 -39.15 -2.31
N GLU A 600 -10.77 -39.24 -3.00
CA GLU A 600 -10.86 -39.83 -4.34
C GLU A 600 -9.97 -39.09 -5.33
N ALA A 601 -10.01 -37.75 -5.33
CA ALA A 601 -9.16 -36.94 -6.19
C ALA A 601 -7.66 -37.22 -5.96
N LEU A 602 -7.22 -37.34 -4.71
CA LEU A 602 -5.84 -37.67 -4.37
C LEU A 602 -5.42 -39.09 -4.81
N GLU A 603 -6.37 -40.01 -4.95
CA GLU A 603 -6.12 -41.39 -5.33
C GLU A 603 -6.14 -41.59 -6.85
N THR A 604 -7.01 -40.88 -7.56
CA THR A 604 -7.31 -41.16 -8.97
C THR A 604 -6.80 -40.14 -9.98
N GLN A 605 -6.54 -38.89 -9.56
CA GLN A 605 -6.10 -37.82 -10.48
C GLN A 605 -4.57 -37.69 -10.51
N ASP A 606 -4.07 -37.08 -11.59
CA ASP A 606 -2.69 -36.57 -11.61
C ASP A 606 -2.57 -35.50 -10.51
N PRO A 607 -1.55 -35.57 -9.61
CA PRO A 607 -1.35 -34.57 -8.57
C PRO A 607 -1.37 -33.12 -9.08
N LEU A 608 -0.84 -32.84 -10.27
CA LEU A 608 -0.80 -31.47 -10.82
C LEU A 608 -2.15 -30.96 -11.32
N ASP A 609 -3.15 -31.85 -11.47
CA ASP A 609 -4.51 -31.51 -11.83
C ASP A 609 -5.45 -31.37 -10.62
N VAL A 610 -5.01 -31.83 -9.43
CA VAL A 610 -5.82 -31.70 -8.20
C VAL A 610 -5.95 -30.23 -7.82
N LEU A 611 -7.19 -29.78 -7.63
CA LEU A 611 -7.50 -28.43 -7.17
C LEU A 611 -7.80 -28.41 -5.66
N ALA A 612 -7.72 -27.24 -5.05
CA ALA A 612 -7.97 -27.02 -3.64
C ALA A 612 -9.15 -26.07 -3.42
N TRP A 613 -9.89 -26.25 -2.31
CA TRP A 613 -10.81 -25.24 -1.78
C TRP A 613 -10.04 -24.11 -1.08
N GLN A 614 -9.10 -23.54 -1.80
CA GLN A 614 -8.19 -22.48 -1.40
C GLN A 614 -8.55 -21.23 -2.22
N TYR A 615 -8.47 -20.07 -1.57
CA TYR A 615 -8.88 -18.82 -2.18
C TYR A 615 -8.16 -17.62 -1.61
N ASP A 616 -7.93 -16.64 -2.46
CA ASP A 616 -7.35 -15.35 -2.10
C ASP A 616 -8.31 -14.23 -2.48
N ILE A 617 -8.36 -13.16 -1.70
CA ILE A 617 -9.01 -11.91 -2.12
C ILE A 617 -7.94 -10.89 -2.49
N CYS A 618 -8.10 -10.34 -3.68
CA CYS A 618 -7.23 -9.32 -4.23
C CYS A 618 -8.02 -8.04 -4.49
N CYS A 619 -7.34 -6.90 -4.40
CA CYS A 619 -7.88 -5.62 -4.82
C CYS A 619 -6.79 -4.84 -5.54
N ASN A 620 -7.08 -4.32 -6.73
CA ASN A 620 -6.16 -3.43 -7.46
C ASN A 620 -4.74 -4.00 -7.60
N GLY A 621 -4.62 -5.29 -7.93
CA GLY A 621 -3.33 -5.98 -8.08
C GLY A 621 -2.59 -6.32 -6.78
N VAL A 622 -3.21 -6.09 -5.62
CA VAL A 622 -2.66 -6.40 -4.30
C VAL A 622 -3.46 -7.53 -3.67
N GLU A 623 -2.76 -8.59 -3.25
CA GLU A 623 -3.32 -9.65 -2.42
C GLU A 623 -3.60 -9.09 -1.02
N LEU A 624 -4.88 -9.07 -0.63
CA LEU A 624 -5.32 -8.58 0.68
C LEU A 624 -5.41 -9.71 1.70
N SER A 625 -5.67 -10.93 1.26
CA SER A 625 -5.78 -12.08 2.14
C SER A 625 -5.74 -13.39 1.38
N SER A 626 -5.46 -14.45 2.14
CA SER A 626 -5.59 -15.84 1.76
C SER A 626 -6.45 -16.62 2.77
N GLY A 627 -7.14 -17.65 2.31
CA GLY A 627 -8.01 -18.50 3.09
C GLY A 627 -8.30 -19.83 2.42
N ALA A 628 -8.98 -20.72 3.14
CA ALA A 628 -9.40 -21.99 2.60
C ALA A 628 -10.54 -22.62 3.41
N ILE A 629 -11.27 -23.52 2.77
CA ILE A 629 -11.98 -24.58 3.47
C ILE A 629 -10.96 -25.62 3.92
N ARG A 630 -10.99 -25.96 5.20
CA ARG A 630 -9.96 -26.78 5.83
C ARG A 630 -10.29 -28.26 5.72
N ASN A 631 -9.22 -29.04 5.61
CA ASN A 631 -9.28 -30.45 5.83
C ASN A 631 -9.52 -30.74 7.32
N HIS A 632 -10.62 -31.45 7.61
CA HIS A 632 -11.01 -31.87 8.96
C HIS A 632 -10.94 -33.40 9.13
N ARG A 633 -10.45 -34.13 8.11
CA ARG A 633 -10.42 -35.61 8.07
C ARG A 633 -8.98 -36.12 8.06
N PRO A 634 -8.54 -36.84 9.11
CA PRO A 634 -7.15 -37.31 9.22
C PRO A 634 -6.66 -38.11 8.01
N GLU A 635 -7.46 -39.04 7.48
CA GLU A 635 -7.04 -39.90 6.35
C GLU A 635 -6.80 -39.11 5.07
N ILE A 636 -7.57 -38.05 4.80
CA ILE A 636 -7.30 -37.15 3.67
C ILE A 636 -5.97 -36.41 3.89
N MET A 637 -5.73 -35.96 5.13
CA MET A 637 -4.52 -35.22 5.48
C MET A 637 -3.29 -36.11 5.31
N TYR A 638 -3.31 -37.34 5.85
CA TYR A 638 -2.21 -38.29 5.66
C TYR A 638 -1.95 -38.57 4.20
N ARG A 639 -3.00 -38.81 3.39
CA ARG A 639 -2.84 -39.06 1.97
C ARG A 639 -2.27 -37.85 1.22
N ALA A 640 -2.69 -36.64 1.58
CA ALA A 640 -2.20 -35.42 0.97
C ALA A 640 -0.69 -35.20 1.22
N PHE A 641 -0.26 -35.41 2.47
CA PHE A 641 1.14 -35.29 2.89
C PHE A 641 2.02 -36.43 2.34
N GLU A 642 1.49 -37.64 2.20
CA GLU A 642 2.18 -38.78 1.59
C GLU A 642 2.64 -38.48 0.16
N LYS A 643 1.83 -37.75 -0.62
CA LYS A 643 2.16 -37.35 -2.00
C LYS A 643 3.42 -36.49 -2.11
N VAL A 644 3.72 -35.71 -1.08
CA VAL A 644 4.90 -34.85 -1.00
C VAL A 644 6.00 -35.44 -0.10
N GLY A 645 5.93 -36.75 0.18
CA GLY A 645 7.03 -37.51 0.79
C GLY A 645 6.98 -37.66 2.32
N TYR A 646 5.94 -37.17 2.98
CA TYR A 646 5.79 -37.35 4.43
C TYR A 646 5.20 -38.71 4.80
N THR A 647 5.77 -39.33 5.81
CA THR A 647 5.18 -40.52 6.44
C THR A 647 4.08 -40.13 7.43
N ARG A 648 3.17 -41.06 7.71
CA ARG A 648 2.11 -40.88 8.72
C ARG A 648 2.66 -40.52 10.11
N GLU A 649 3.80 -41.10 10.49
CA GLU A 649 4.47 -40.84 11.77
C GLU A 649 5.03 -39.41 11.84
N GLN A 650 5.60 -38.92 10.74
CA GLN A 650 6.04 -37.52 10.65
C GLN A 650 4.85 -36.57 10.77
N VAL A 651 3.75 -36.83 10.06
CA VAL A 651 2.52 -36.01 10.17
C VAL A 651 1.98 -36.00 11.61
N ASP A 652 1.96 -37.15 12.28
CA ASP A 652 1.53 -37.26 13.68
C ASP A 652 2.46 -36.53 14.66
N THR A 653 3.74 -36.43 14.34
CA THR A 653 4.76 -35.74 15.15
C THR A 653 4.64 -34.23 14.98
N GLU A 654 4.63 -33.74 13.74
CA GLU A 654 4.65 -32.32 13.41
C GLU A 654 3.28 -31.65 13.64
N PHE A 655 2.18 -32.37 13.37
CA PHE A 655 0.81 -31.84 13.45
C PHE A 655 -0.06 -32.57 14.48
N GLY A 656 0.57 -33.16 15.50
CA GLY A 656 -0.09 -34.04 16.46
C GLY A 656 -1.26 -33.39 17.20
N MET A 657 -1.22 -32.09 17.49
CA MET A 657 -2.34 -31.37 18.10
C MET A 657 -3.57 -31.39 17.18
N MET A 658 -3.38 -31.06 15.90
CA MET A 658 -4.46 -31.02 14.91
C MET A 658 -5.03 -32.42 14.65
N ILE A 659 -4.16 -33.40 14.41
CA ILE A 659 -4.58 -34.79 14.20
C ILE A 659 -5.40 -35.30 15.38
N LYS A 660 -4.96 -35.05 16.62
CA LYS A 660 -5.69 -35.47 17.83
C LYS A 660 -7.08 -34.84 17.83
N ALA A 661 -7.19 -33.54 17.61
CA ALA A 661 -8.49 -32.87 17.56
C ALA A 661 -9.39 -33.46 16.46
N PHE A 662 -8.86 -33.66 15.25
CA PHE A 662 -9.62 -34.17 14.11
C PHE A 662 -10.11 -35.61 14.33
N LYS A 663 -9.31 -36.46 14.98
CA LYS A 663 -9.71 -37.82 15.40
C LYS A 663 -10.86 -37.84 16.42
N HIS A 664 -11.10 -36.72 17.12
CA HIS A 664 -12.17 -36.58 18.12
C HIS A 664 -13.36 -35.76 17.61
N GLY A 665 -13.49 -35.59 16.28
CA GLY A 665 -14.65 -34.98 15.66
C GLY A 665 -14.50 -33.48 15.44
N ALA A 666 -13.62 -33.09 14.51
CA ALA A 666 -13.61 -31.72 14.02
C ALA A 666 -14.73 -31.49 12.98
N PRO A 667 -15.48 -30.38 13.07
CA PRO A 667 -16.51 -30.07 12.07
C PRO A 667 -15.86 -29.66 10.74
N PRO A 668 -16.59 -29.70 9.61
CA PRO A 668 -16.23 -28.92 8.44
C PRO A 668 -16.06 -27.45 8.84
N HIS A 669 -15.00 -26.80 8.39
CA HIS A 669 -14.69 -25.43 8.77
C HIS A 669 -13.87 -24.73 7.69
N GLY A 670 -13.87 -23.40 7.71
CA GLY A 670 -13.13 -22.58 6.78
C GLY A 670 -12.96 -21.16 7.28
N GLY A 671 -12.02 -20.43 6.69
CA GLY A 671 -11.72 -19.08 7.14
C GLY A 671 -10.75 -18.36 6.24
N MET A 672 -10.37 -17.16 6.67
CA MET A 672 -9.53 -16.21 5.92
C MET A 672 -8.83 -15.27 6.89
N ALA A 673 -7.75 -14.60 6.46
CA ALA A 673 -6.98 -13.71 7.33
C ALA A 673 -6.64 -12.35 6.68
N PRO A 674 -7.62 -11.42 6.49
CA PRO A 674 -7.34 -10.11 5.89
C PRO A 674 -6.16 -9.35 6.52
N GLY A 675 -5.22 -8.89 5.69
CA GLY A 675 -4.11 -8.06 6.13
C GLY A 675 -4.58 -6.65 6.49
N VAL A 676 -4.46 -6.27 7.77
CA VAL A 676 -4.83 -4.93 8.25
C VAL A 676 -3.95 -3.89 7.56
N ASP A 677 -2.65 -4.13 7.56
CA ASP A 677 -1.66 -3.20 7.03
C ASP A 677 -1.86 -2.92 5.53
N ARG A 678 -2.05 -3.97 4.72
CA ARG A 678 -2.29 -3.83 3.27
C ARG A 678 -3.62 -3.14 2.97
N THR A 679 -4.66 -3.42 3.76
CA THR A 679 -5.97 -2.74 3.60
C THR A 679 -5.83 -1.22 3.79
N VAL A 680 -5.11 -0.80 4.84
CA VAL A 680 -4.89 0.63 5.12
C VAL A 680 -3.98 1.27 4.06
N MET A 681 -2.91 0.58 3.66
CA MET A 681 -2.00 1.01 2.59
C MET A 681 -2.77 1.26 1.28
N LEU A 682 -3.67 0.34 0.92
CA LEU A 682 -4.46 0.41 -0.31
C LEU A 682 -5.50 1.54 -0.29
N LEU A 683 -6.16 1.79 0.85
CA LEU A 683 -7.09 2.93 0.99
C LEU A 683 -6.38 4.28 0.84
N LEU A 684 -5.15 4.39 1.35
CA LEU A 684 -4.36 5.63 1.33
C LEU A 684 -3.53 5.81 0.05
N ASP A 685 -3.53 4.83 -0.87
CA ASP A 685 -2.62 4.77 -2.02
C ASP A 685 -1.14 4.93 -1.62
N GLU A 686 -0.76 4.43 -0.43
CA GLU A 686 0.61 4.49 0.03
C GLU A 686 1.46 3.42 -0.69
N PRO A 687 2.66 3.76 -1.17
CA PRO A 687 3.50 2.81 -1.88
C PRO A 687 4.19 1.80 -0.94
N ASN A 688 4.11 2.02 0.37
CA ASN A 688 4.87 1.25 1.35
C ASN A 688 4.09 1.12 2.67
N ILE A 689 4.08 -0.11 3.20
CA ILE A 689 3.43 -0.47 4.46
C ILE A 689 3.95 0.31 5.67
N ARG A 690 5.19 0.81 5.62
CA ARG A 690 5.79 1.65 6.67
C ARG A 690 5.09 2.98 6.86
N GLU A 691 4.33 3.45 5.88
CA GLU A 691 3.56 4.70 5.99
C GLU A 691 2.24 4.51 6.74
N VAL A 692 1.90 3.27 7.11
CA VAL A 692 0.65 2.92 7.82
C VAL A 692 0.89 2.15 9.13
N VAL A 693 2.15 1.98 9.52
CA VAL A 693 2.58 1.36 10.78
C VAL A 693 3.24 2.42 11.66
N ALA A 694 2.89 2.50 12.94
CA ALA A 694 3.39 3.57 13.82
C ALA A 694 4.92 3.52 13.97
N PHE A 695 5.45 2.34 14.32
CA PHE A 695 6.89 2.10 14.52
C PHE A 695 7.35 0.92 13.65
N PRO A 696 7.58 1.14 12.35
CA PRO A 696 7.95 0.06 11.45
C PRO A 696 9.46 -0.22 11.50
N LYS A 697 9.83 -1.45 11.12
CA LYS A 697 11.22 -1.82 10.85
C LYS A 697 11.63 -1.42 9.42
N ASN A 698 12.93 -1.13 9.22
CA ASN A 698 13.50 -0.89 7.88
C ASN A 698 13.62 -2.19 7.07
N GLN A 699 14.11 -2.13 5.82
CA GLN A 699 14.28 -3.32 4.96
C GLN A 699 15.20 -4.41 5.55
N ARG A 700 16.08 -4.05 6.48
CA ARG A 700 17.00 -4.97 7.17
C ARG A 700 16.41 -5.51 8.49
N CYS A 701 15.10 -5.39 8.70
CA CYS A 701 14.42 -5.77 9.94
C CYS A 701 14.95 -5.01 11.18
N GLN A 702 15.38 -3.75 11.01
CA GLN A 702 15.89 -2.93 12.11
C GLN A 702 14.89 -1.84 12.52
N ASP A 703 14.70 -1.66 13.82
CA ASP A 703 14.09 -0.47 14.38
C ASP A 703 15.20 0.57 14.63
N LEU A 704 15.23 1.61 13.79
CA LEU A 704 16.24 2.66 13.86
C LEU A 704 16.00 3.68 14.99
N LEU A 705 14.79 3.72 15.56
CA LEU A 705 14.47 4.56 16.71
C LEU A 705 14.92 3.87 18.00
N ALA A 706 14.56 2.60 18.17
CA ALA A 706 14.90 1.82 19.37
C ALA A 706 16.32 1.25 19.32
N GLY A 707 16.97 1.23 18.15
CA GLY A 707 18.26 0.58 17.97
C GLY A 707 18.17 -0.95 18.06
N ALA A 708 17.07 -1.53 17.57
CA ALA A 708 16.85 -2.97 17.58
C ALA A 708 17.09 -3.60 16.18
N PRO A 709 17.52 -4.88 16.10
CA PRO A 709 17.98 -5.72 17.21
C PRO A 709 19.28 -5.20 17.83
N GLY A 710 19.50 -5.48 19.12
CA GLY A 710 20.69 -5.07 19.87
C GLY A 710 21.40 -6.26 20.50
N TYR A 711 22.66 -6.06 20.90
CA TYR A 711 23.43 -7.09 21.62
C TYR A 711 22.93 -7.27 23.06
N VAL A 712 22.79 -8.53 23.48
CA VAL A 712 22.38 -8.89 24.84
C VAL A 712 23.58 -9.05 25.78
N TYR A 713 23.31 -9.05 27.09
CA TYR A 713 24.32 -9.33 28.09
C TYR A 713 24.62 -10.84 28.16
N ASP A 714 25.89 -11.17 28.37
CA ASP A 714 26.39 -12.54 28.50
C ASP A 714 25.72 -13.32 29.66
N ARG A 715 25.32 -12.63 30.73
CA ARG A 715 24.49 -13.23 31.79
C ARG A 715 23.15 -13.77 31.24
N GLN A 716 22.49 -13.05 30.33
CA GLN A 716 21.22 -13.48 29.73
C GLN A 716 21.43 -14.73 28.87
N LEU A 717 22.53 -14.78 28.10
CA LEU A 717 22.88 -15.96 27.31
C LEU A 717 23.12 -17.19 28.19
N ARG A 718 23.88 -17.04 29.29
CA ARG A 718 24.10 -18.12 30.26
C ARG A 718 22.81 -18.63 30.91
N GLU A 719 21.91 -17.72 31.30
CA GLU A 719 20.61 -18.10 31.88
C GLU A 719 19.75 -18.90 30.87
N LEU A 720 19.94 -18.69 29.58
CA LEU A 720 19.29 -19.42 28.49
C LEU A 720 20.05 -20.67 28.04
N GLY A 721 21.24 -20.94 28.58
CA GLY A 721 22.10 -22.03 28.13
C GLY A 721 22.65 -21.84 26.71
N LEU A 722 22.74 -20.60 26.23
CA LEU A 722 23.19 -20.26 24.89
C LEU A 722 24.59 -19.65 24.89
N ARG A 723 25.29 -19.80 23.77
CA ARG A 723 26.54 -19.09 23.46
C ARG A 723 26.47 -18.58 22.03
N ILE A 724 26.92 -17.35 21.81
CA ILE A 724 27.06 -16.81 20.45
C ILE A 724 28.29 -17.46 19.81
N ASP A 725 28.10 -18.12 18.68
CA ASP A 725 29.20 -18.62 17.87
C ASP A 725 29.80 -17.48 17.04
N LEU A 726 30.98 -17.02 17.46
CA LEU A 726 31.71 -15.96 16.79
C LEU A 726 32.37 -16.41 15.49
N SER A 727 32.54 -17.72 15.28
CA SER A 727 33.17 -18.26 14.06
C SER A 727 32.24 -18.22 12.84
N ALA A 728 30.93 -18.16 13.06
CA ALA A 728 29.91 -18.07 12.02
C ALA A 728 29.83 -16.67 11.37
N HIS A 729 30.48 -15.65 11.95
CA HIS A 729 30.48 -14.29 11.43
C HIS A 729 31.73 -14.05 10.56
N GLY A 730 31.53 -13.64 9.30
CA GLY A 730 32.62 -13.19 8.44
C GLY A 730 33.36 -11.97 9.01
N THR A 731 34.28 -11.39 8.24
CA THR A 731 35.09 -10.24 8.69
C THR A 731 34.30 -8.95 8.93
N ARG A 732 32.99 -8.92 8.61
CA ARG A 732 32.12 -7.74 8.75
C ARG A 732 31.05 -7.91 9.82
N CYS A 733 30.85 -6.86 10.59
CA CYS A 733 29.78 -6.79 11.58
C CYS A 733 28.40 -6.78 10.89
N PRO A 734 27.47 -7.70 11.22
CA PRO A 734 26.14 -7.74 10.62
C PRO A 734 25.25 -6.55 11.01
N HIS A 735 25.56 -5.86 12.12
CA HIS A 735 24.78 -4.73 12.62
C HIS A 735 25.18 -3.39 11.96
N CYS A 736 26.47 -3.12 11.77
CA CYS A 736 26.95 -1.83 11.24
C CYS A 736 27.76 -1.92 9.93
N GLY A 737 28.03 -3.14 9.43
CA GLY A 737 28.68 -3.38 8.16
C GLY A 737 30.19 -3.11 8.12
N THR A 738 30.81 -2.70 9.23
CA THR A 738 32.27 -2.44 9.29
C THR A 738 33.08 -3.73 9.33
N GLU A 739 34.31 -3.68 8.80
CA GLU A 739 35.32 -4.75 8.90
C GLU A 739 35.90 -4.82 10.33
N ALA A 740 35.05 -5.18 11.27
CA ALA A 740 35.41 -5.43 12.66
C ALA A 740 34.62 -6.66 13.13
N PRO A 741 35.28 -7.80 13.41
CA PRO A 741 34.58 -8.99 13.90
C PRO A 741 34.00 -8.73 15.30
N PRO A 742 32.90 -9.41 15.67
CA PRO A 742 32.36 -9.29 17.02
C PRO A 742 33.33 -9.91 18.05
N ARG A 743 33.52 -9.23 19.18
CA ARG A 743 34.34 -9.67 20.31
C ARG A 743 33.63 -9.45 21.65
N GLU A 744 34.20 -9.97 22.72
CA GLU A 744 33.72 -9.70 24.07
C GLU A 744 34.12 -8.29 24.52
N HIS A 745 33.17 -7.62 25.16
CA HIS A 745 33.28 -6.26 25.68
C HIS A 745 32.81 -6.24 27.13
N VAL A 746 33.51 -5.50 28.00
CA VAL A 746 33.07 -5.25 29.38
C VAL A 746 32.66 -3.78 29.48
N ASP A 747 31.41 -3.51 29.85
CA ASP A 747 30.94 -2.15 30.09
C ASP A 747 31.45 -1.58 31.42
N ALA A 748 31.23 -0.29 31.66
CA ALA A 748 31.69 0.41 32.86
C ALA A 748 31.13 -0.15 34.18
N HIS A 749 30.13 -1.03 34.13
CA HIS A 749 29.51 -1.69 35.27
C HIS A 749 29.97 -3.14 35.43
N GLY A 750 30.93 -3.60 34.62
CA GLY A 750 31.48 -4.96 34.66
C GLY A 750 30.63 -6.00 33.91
N TYR A 751 29.61 -5.59 33.16
CA TYR A 751 28.80 -6.53 32.39
C TYR A 751 29.44 -6.84 31.04
N ARG A 752 29.48 -8.14 30.71
CA ARG A 752 29.98 -8.62 29.43
C ARG A 752 28.89 -8.59 28.35
N ARG A 753 29.26 -8.13 27.16
CA ARG A 753 28.48 -8.19 25.92
C ARG A 753 29.35 -8.68 24.79
N VAL A 754 28.74 -9.26 23.76
CA VAL A 754 29.46 -9.69 22.55
C VAL A 754 28.98 -8.83 21.39
N GLY A 755 29.88 -8.14 20.69
CA GLY A 755 29.55 -7.25 19.57
C GLY A 755 30.81 -6.62 18.96
N CYS A 756 30.67 -5.76 17.95
CA CYS A 756 31.83 -5.02 17.41
C CYS A 756 32.05 -3.68 18.14
N ASP A 757 33.29 -3.18 18.11
CA ASP A 757 33.71 -1.92 18.76
C ASP A 757 32.83 -0.71 18.43
N ARG A 758 32.34 -0.65 17.19
CA ARG A 758 31.50 0.47 16.73
C ARG A 758 30.07 0.39 17.28
N CYS A 759 29.57 -0.81 17.51
CA CYS A 759 28.22 -1.04 18.01
C CYS A 759 28.13 -1.06 19.53
N ILE A 760 29.28 -1.20 20.23
CA ILE A 760 29.37 -1.12 21.70
C ILE A 760 30.40 -0.04 22.06
N PRO A 761 30.07 1.26 21.92
CA PRO A 761 31.01 2.33 22.20
C PRO A 761 31.35 2.38 23.70
N GLY A 762 32.64 2.51 24.03
CA GLY A 762 33.11 2.80 25.40
C GLY A 762 33.34 1.59 26.31
N ALA A 763 33.31 0.36 25.80
CA ALA A 763 33.76 -0.81 26.54
C ALA A 763 35.28 -0.96 26.44
N SER A 764 35.98 -1.06 27.58
CA SER A 764 37.41 -1.37 27.62
C SER A 764 37.65 -2.82 27.17
N GLU A 765 38.77 -3.09 26.50
CA GLU A 765 39.23 -4.46 26.27
C GLU A 765 39.36 -5.18 27.61
N ALA A 766 38.78 -6.39 27.70
CA ALA A 766 38.76 -7.23 28.89
C ALA A 766 39.95 -8.17 28.95
#